data_AF-A0A7S4M6X4-F1
#
_entry.id   AF-A0A7S4M6X4-F1
#
_cell.length_a   1.000
_cell.length_b   1.000
_cell.length_c   1.000
_cell.angle_alpha   90.00
_cell.angle_beta   90.00
_cell.angle_gamma   90.00
#
_symmetry.space_group_name_H-M   'P 1'
#
loop_
_entity.id
_entity.type
_entity.pdbx_description
1 polymer ?
#
loop_
_entity_poly.entity_id
_entity_poly.type
_entity_poly.pdbx_seq_one_letter_code
_entity_poly.pdbx_strand_id
1 'polypeptide(L)'
;MKYKVHLFPSRISAEVPAESERNIAAIVKGLQVSYDLADKQSLRGWNYNLTLFLREYVLSSSDRMSCIDALTQWIFFAPNENVSLQSKLLPNLITLIKKAPTEEASDIKKLVKWRVYYNELMKTIQQPSENTNAKINGHKMVYLQQLVKHARVYFTSTTNGQNVIEEIMYEFIPKLCPHDYANLIKFQTLFALFLPPVDVTDHEQVQSVEKLLGIIEKAWEWIGSNDLWEYQWFSILKRIAKAVWKQRGPTLWNDQFLEKIFTKILSMLDVSVATNRSMTKLKQSLNISSLLADSHVKSTKLFTMVAKFVVYSISEASMSADLLLRLLELVRSYYHPSNGGTWTPKLASILSCVAAALEKRKTEEQKLQAELLPDVALQRITKALFDISQQAIRSKDSHMKESGALALRSLLWLNPSFSQTLIPSVSSTLESSTSPLQAISCINVLSKICFLVLPNNRSEFTDYFDDNMTSLLQLLQLVLPGIDPNDSDKTRNTLAFFTNFATLASREALHSNQYHQLYHEWSFLFMQKLLTYVKELAKEDLKSMQWKIRDCLLAVASAWNEETLVACLQMVTEFISSHTCNTAKKQFGMILRVMAQQSSDSIIEKPVNVLVTSLASNDGKFVEEASKTKLEWNLRLLAGLLEGLSAEQIENLKTQLSDIVRTALGDSSSKEVFKGGLKVLEAIFHRTSFFYIIPDKNSKVIGTMETIQPHWYEPGAQLTFPYELLDSYLQLSQSKLNQVLETSTVQVEEASELTERQQLERTLLLLHSLTSHAGILLRNTTEHPSDLVIPQEGFPSVIINRYSIGKHFDDSTYARREKIASMLLQISSLVGSSSPLLSASISEQLSSVIHTFLQEGTSVQHITGKEFSYNTQKKILTCPLYPEGATNEEKQLPVSLLMQRVSFQIIRRMQAQNLYICTNDVHEKLIQVQYKLSLNEYIVVRRKAQSCFTREYTYLFAMQEKLAAQVLNNTFGVDAGSDVNQLKGNLYIISSNTVMNIITTNWKLQSSLMLGILKISALFQRPSIQKLIYSICTSFSALFYFPMPIKTTTVKAPQFALATEFASAKNQHEIQSKENVSAFEDATRCLLAFPNTISWRDQVIRNNFLCTMHKRRDIPLDPRVLSLFMAALSSDISILRTFARNAIPSIIDLYYTQQLTEIYENWPGALLPSSTNTDNKDPKTAPHPLDGGVFEVIKRFWTDEEWLGRVLVYFAEDHHIRTEEEEAKGLQGFDLSKLPTQLARIASHLLGASMTIEGGVPSD
;
A
#
# COMPACT_ATOMS: atom_id res chain seq x y z
N MET A 1 -4.31 9.58 -24.74
CA MET A 1 -5.38 8.88 -23.98
C MET A 1 -6.65 9.73 -23.67
N LYS A 2 -7.35 10.34 -24.63
CA LYS A 2 -8.78 10.68 -24.43
C LYS A 2 -9.59 9.54 -25.05
N TYR A 3 -9.95 8.58 -24.21
CA TYR A 3 -10.85 7.46 -24.52
C TYR A 3 -10.31 6.48 -25.58
N LYS A 4 -9.43 5.55 -25.20
CA LYS A 4 -9.22 4.32 -26.00
C LYS A 4 -10.48 3.43 -25.92
N VAL A 5 -11.61 3.97 -26.39
CA VAL A 5 -12.97 3.42 -26.34
C VAL A 5 -13.00 2.03 -26.94
N HIS A 6 -12.23 1.83 -28.01
CA HIS A 6 -12.06 0.55 -28.71
C HIS A 6 -11.52 -0.59 -27.82
N LEU A 7 -10.93 -0.29 -26.66
CA LEU A 7 -10.44 -1.32 -25.73
C LEU A 7 -11.56 -1.85 -24.81
N PHE A 8 -12.66 -1.11 -24.68
CA PHE A 8 -13.79 -1.50 -23.83
C PHE A 8 -14.83 -2.30 -24.63
N PRO A 9 -15.62 -3.15 -23.95
CA PRO A 9 -16.82 -3.75 -24.53
C PRO A 9 -17.72 -2.69 -25.14
N SER A 10 -18.37 -3.02 -26.25
CA SER A 10 -19.17 -2.11 -27.08
C SER A 10 -20.19 -1.31 -26.27
N ARG A 11 -20.89 -1.94 -25.32
CA ARG A 11 -21.87 -1.28 -24.43
C ARG A 11 -21.25 -0.23 -23.51
N ILE A 12 -20.12 -0.53 -22.88
CA ILE A 12 -19.39 0.42 -22.02
C ILE A 12 -18.79 1.54 -22.88
N SER A 13 -18.31 1.18 -24.07
CA SER A 13 -17.64 2.07 -25.00
C SER A 13 -18.51 3.27 -25.41
N ALA A 14 -19.82 3.08 -25.53
CA ALA A 14 -20.79 4.12 -25.91
C ALA A 14 -21.06 5.15 -24.79
N GLU A 15 -21.02 4.74 -23.53
CA GLU A 15 -21.39 5.58 -22.38
C GLU A 15 -20.20 6.38 -21.82
N VAL A 16 -18.97 5.86 -22.00
CA VAL A 16 -17.74 6.41 -21.42
C VAL A 16 -17.48 7.89 -21.71
N PRO A 17 -17.65 8.41 -22.95
CA PRO A 17 -17.39 9.82 -23.23
C PRO A 17 -18.31 10.76 -22.43
N ALA A 18 -19.63 10.56 -22.52
CA ALA A 18 -20.63 11.39 -21.85
C ALA A 18 -20.53 11.28 -20.31
N GLU A 19 -20.27 10.07 -19.80
CA GLU A 19 -20.02 9.82 -18.37
C GLU A 19 -18.82 10.63 -17.87
N SER A 20 -17.71 10.63 -18.62
CA SER A 20 -16.49 11.31 -18.20
C SER A 20 -16.65 12.83 -18.11
N GLU A 21 -17.33 13.45 -19.07
CA GLU A 21 -17.55 14.90 -19.13
C GLU A 21 -18.45 15.36 -17.99
N ARG A 22 -19.54 14.62 -17.74
CA ARG A 22 -20.44 14.86 -16.61
C ARG A 22 -19.69 14.76 -15.28
N ASN A 23 -18.91 13.70 -15.10
CA ASN A 23 -18.24 13.40 -13.85
C ASN A 23 -17.16 14.42 -13.51
N ILE A 24 -16.35 14.87 -14.48
CA ILE A 24 -15.29 15.85 -14.20
C ILE A 24 -15.84 17.23 -13.86
N ALA A 25 -16.87 17.70 -14.57
CA ALA A 25 -17.50 18.98 -14.30
C ALA A 25 -18.06 19.03 -12.87
N ALA A 26 -18.70 17.94 -12.42
CA ALA A 26 -19.19 17.79 -11.06
C ALA A 26 -18.05 17.80 -10.03
N ILE A 27 -16.95 17.07 -10.29
CA ILE A 27 -15.79 16.98 -9.39
C ILE A 27 -15.12 18.34 -9.21
N VAL A 28 -14.82 19.06 -10.29
CA VAL A 28 -14.13 20.36 -10.22
C VAL A 28 -14.98 21.36 -9.43
N LYS A 29 -16.27 21.49 -9.79
CA LYS A 29 -17.21 22.37 -9.08
C LYS A 29 -17.33 21.98 -7.60
N GLY A 30 -17.46 20.67 -7.32
CA GLY A 30 -17.59 20.16 -5.96
C GLY A 30 -16.37 20.44 -5.07
N LEU A 31 -15.15 20.32 -5.60
CA LEU A 31 -13.91 20.62 -4.87
C LEU A 31 -13.80 22.12 -4.53
N GLN A 32 -14.13 23.00 -5.48
CA GLN A 32 -14.11 24.45 -5.30
C GLN A 32 -15.19 24.91 -4.31
N VAL A 33 -16.44 24.47 -4.48
CA VAL A 33 -17.55 24.81 -3.57
C VAL A 33 -17.26 24.29 -2.16
N SER A 34 -16.71 23.10 -2.01
CA SER A 34 -16.34 22.57 -0.69
C SER A 34 -15.34 23.50 0.02
N TYR A 35 -14.37 24.07 -0.72
CA TYR A 35 -13.39 25.03 -0.18
C TYR A 35 -14.05 26.28 0.38
N ASP A 36 -14.91 26.92 -0.41
CA ASP A 36 -15.61 28.14 0.01
C ASP A 36 -16.47 27.92 1.26
N LEU A 37 -17.15 26.78 1.31
CA LEU A 37 -18.01 26.40 2.44
C LEU A 37 -17.23 25.84 3.63
N ALA A 38 -15.92 25.61 3.50
CA ALA A 38 -15.09 24.86 4.44
C ALA A 38 -15.69 23.49 4.82
N ASP A 39 -16.38 22.84 3.88
CA ASP A 39 -17.06 21.56 4.09
C ASP A 39 -16.09 20.38 3.92
N LYS A 40 -15.69 19.82 5.06
CA LYS A 40 -14.76 18.69 5.13
C LYS A 40 -15.37 17.36 4.67
N GLN A 41 -16.68 17.18 4.79
CA GLN A 41 -17.35 15.93 4.48
C GLN A 41 -17.59 15.81 2.97
N SER A 42 -18.07 16.88 2.33
CA SER A 42 -18.18 16.93 0.87
C SER A 42 -16.81 16.87 0.19
N LEU A 43 -15.80 17.55 0.74
CA LEU A 43 -14.43 17.46 0.21
C LEU A 43 -13.92 16.01 0.18
N ARG A 44 -14.19 15.21 1.23
CA ARG A 44 -13.80 13.80 1.25
C ARG A 44 -14.47 13.01 0.13
N GLY A 45 -15.76 13.25 -0.12
CA GLY A 45 -16.51 12.64 -1.22
C GLY A 45 -15.95 13.02 -2.58
N TRP A 46 -15.76 14.32 -2.84
CA TRP A 46 -15.22 14.82 -4.10
C TRP A 46 -13.77 14.42 -4.35
N ASN A 47 -12.92 14.41 -3.32
CA ASN A 47 -11.56 13.90 -3.42
C ASN A 47 -11.53 12.40 -3.76
N TYR A 48 -12.49 11.64 -3.23
CA TYR A 48 -12.64 10.24 -3.59
C TYR A 48 -13.10 10.06 -5.04
N ASN A 49 -14.10 10.82 -5.48
CA ASN A 49 -14.54 10.83 -6.89
C ASN A 49 -13.36 11.19 -7.81
N LEU A 50 -12.53 12.17 -7.43
CA LEU A 50 -11.29 12.49 -8.14
C LEU A 50 -10.30 11.32 -8.17
N THR A 51 -10.13 10.59 -7.06
CA THR A 51 -9.28 9.39 -7.04
C THR A 51 -9.78 8.32 -8.00
N LEU A 52 -11.09 8.06 -8.06
CA LEU A 52 -11.66 7.13 -9.03
C LEU A 52 -11.49 7.66 -10.45
N PHE A 53 -11.76 8.94 -10.68
CA PHE A 53 -11.63 9.58 -11.99
C PHE A 53 -10.18 9.49 -12.51
N LEU A 54 -9.17 9.80 -11.69
CA LEU A 54 -7.75 9.73 -12.05
C LEU A 54 -7.22 8.30 -12.33
N ARG A 55 -7.96 7.28 -11.87
CA ARG A 55 -7.68 5.86 -12.17
C ARG A 55 -8.26 5.44 -13.52
N GLU A 56 -9.39 6.01 -13.89
CA GLU A 56 -10.15 5.66 -15.09
C GLU A 56 -9.82 6.54 -16.30
N TYR A 57 -9.63 7.84 -16.08
CA TYR A 57 -9.60 8.87 -17.12
C TYR A 57 -8.37 9.76 -17.04
N VAL A 58 -8.12 10.45 -18.15
CA VAL A 58 -7.09 11.50 -18.26
C VAL A 58 -7.79 12.85 -18.31
N LEU A 59 -7.31 13.79 -17.50
CA LEU A 59 -7.83 15.15 -17.42
C LEU A 59 -7.38 16.01 -18.60
N SER A 60 -8.25 16.92 -19.03
CA SER A 60 -7.85 18.06 -19.87
C SER A 60 -6.90 18.98 -19.08
N SER A 61 -6.14 19.83 -19.79
CA SER A 61 -5.22 20.77 -19.15
C SER A 61 -5.95 21.76 -18.25
N SER A 62 -7.09 22.29 -18.69
CA SER A 62 -7.91 23.24 -17.91
C SER A 62 -8.48 22.61 -16.62
N ASP A 63 -9.06 21.40 -16.71
CA ASP A 63 -9.62 20.71 -15.55
C ASP A 63 -8.52 20.33 -14.55
N ARG A 64 -7.34 19.92 -15.06
CA ARG A 64 -6.20 19.58 -14.22
C ARG A 64 -5.73 20.78 -13.41
N MET A 65 -5.57 21.94 -14.06
CA MET A 65 -5.17 23.17 -13.39
C MET A 65 -6.17 23.57 -12.31
N SER A 66 -7.47 23.47 -12.60
CA SER A 66 -8.53 23.75 -11.63
C SER A 66 -8.48 22.80 -10.42
N CYS A 67 -8.23 21.51 -10.65
CA CYS A 67 -8.04 20.53 -9.57
C CYS A 67 -6.77 20.80 -8.75
N ILE A 68 -5.65 21.16 -9.39
CA ILE A 68 -4.38 21.48 -8.73
C ILE A 68 -4.57 22.70 -7.84
N ASP A 69 -5.18 23.76 -8.36
CA ASP A 69 -5.44 24.99 -7.62
C ASP A 69 -6.34 24.72 -6.39
N ALA A 70 -7.50 24.08 -6.58
CA ALA A 70 -8.41 23.76 -5.48
C ALA A 70 -7.76 22.90 -4.37
N LEU A 71 -6.99 21.88 -4.73
CA LEU A 71 -6.27 21.06 -3.75
C LEU A 71 -5.13 21.82 -3.06
N THR A 72 -4.42 22.69 -3.79
CA THR A 72 -3.34 23.53 -3.25
C THR A 72 -3.90 24.53 -2.25
N GLN A 73 -5.01 25.19 -2.56
CA GLN A 73 -5.74 26.08 -1.66
C GLN A 73 -6.12 25.36 -0.35
N TRP A 74 -6.71 24.17 -0.44
CA TRP A 74 -7.05 23.37 0.72
C TRP A 74 -5.86 22.91 1.55
N ILE A 75 -4.78 22.46 0.90
CA ILE A 75 -3.64 21.86 1.61
C ILE A 75 -2.82 22.94 2.32
N PHE A 76 -2.57 24.08 1.66
CA PHE A 76 -1.58 25.06 2.14
C PHE A 76 -2.19 26.34 2.73
N PHE A 77 -3.42 26.69 2.37
CA PHE A 77 -4.01 28.00 2.70
C PHE A 77 -5.30 27.93 3.54
N ALA A 78 -5.89 26.74 3.70
CA ALA A 78 -7.10 26.58 4.50
C ALA A 78 -6.86 26.88 6.00
N PRO A 79 -7.71 27.69 6.65
CA PRO A 79 -7.57 28.02 8.07
C PRO A 79 -7.90 26.81 8.97
N ASN A 80 -7.11 26.61 10.03
CA ASN A 80 -7.27 25.57 11.07
C ASN A 80 -7.16 24.12 10.55
N GLU A 81 -5.93 23.77 10.17
CA GLU A 81 -5.53 22.59 9.40
C GLU A 81 -5.81 21.23 10.08
N ASN A 82 -6.54 20.34 9.39
CA ASN A 82 -6.61 18.92 9.74
C ASN A 82 -5.53 18.13 8.97
N VAL A 83 -4.46 17.74 9.66
CA VAL A 83 -3.34 16.94 9.12
C VAL A 83 -3.81 15.61 8.50
N SER A 84 -4.80 14.96 9.11
CA SER A 84 -5.38 13.71 8.59
C SER A 84 -6.10 13.95 7.25
N LEU A 85 -6.82 15.06 7.10
CA LEU A 85 -7.46 15.41 5.84
C LEU A 85 -6.43 15.76 4.76
N GLN A 86 -5.44 16.61 5.06
CA GLN A 86 -4.33 16.92 4.13
C GLN A 86 -3.63 15.65 3.65
N SER A 87 -3.37 14.69 4.56
CA SER A 87 -2.75 13.40 4.19
C SER A 87 -3.56 12.59 3.16
N LYS A 88 -4.88 12.76 3.13
CA LYS A 88 -5.79 12.12 2.15
C LYS A 88 -5.90 12.88 0.83
N LEU A 89 -5.66 14.19 0.82
CA LEU A 89 -5.68 15.03 -0.39
C LEU A 89 -4.36 14.96 -1.17
N LEU A 90 -3.22 14.88 -0.47
CA LEU A 90 -1.88 14.88 -1.06
C LEU A 90 -1.68 13.84 -2.17
N PRO A 91 -2.16 12.57 -2.08
CA PRO A 91 -1.98 11.58 -3.15
C PRO A 91 -2.57 11.99 -4.50
N ASN A 92 -3.73 12.67 -4.52
CA ASN A 92 -4.34 13.16 -5.74
C ASN A 92 -3.53 14.33 -6.32
N LEU A 93 -3.10 15.28 -5.48
CA LEU A 93 -2.24 16.39 -5.91
C LEU A 93 -0.91 15.89 -6.52
N ILE A 94 -0.26 14.92 -5.87
CA ILE A 94 0.95 14.26 -6.39
C ILE A 94 0.69 13.64 -7.76
N THR A 95 -0.45 12.97 -7.93
CA THR A 95 -0.81 12.31 -9.19
C THR A 95 -1.04 13.32 -10.31
N LEU A 96 -1.68 14.45 -10.02
CA LEU A 96 -1.92 15.54 -10.96
C LEU A 96 -0.60 16.16 -11.44
N ILE A 97 0.29 16.54 -10.51
CA ILE A 97 1.58 17.16 -10.85
C ILE A 97 2.51 16.18 -11.57
N LYS A 98 2.56 14.92 -11.12
CA LYS A 98 3.43 13.89 -11.71
C LYS A 98 3.07 13.55 -13.16
N LYS A 99 1.79 13.63 -13.53
CA LYS A 99 1.28 13.29 -14.86
C LYS A 99 1.11 14.51 -15.78
N ALA A 100 1.54 15.70 -15.37
CA ALA A 100 1.43 16.89 -16.19
C ALA A 100 2.33 16.80 -17.45
N PRO A 101 1.82 17.11 -18.66
CA PRO A 101 2.59 17.26 -19.87
C PRO A 101 3.47 18.51 -19.78
N THR A 102 4.47 18.58 -20.66
CA THR A 102 5.42 19.69 -20.72
C THR A 102 4.77 21.03 -21.06
N GLU A 103 3.65 21.04 -21.79
CA GLU A 103 2.93 22.26 -22.18
C GLU A 103 2.33 23.01 -20.98
N GLU A 104 1.90 22.26 -19.95
CA GLU A 104 1.30 22.82 -18.72
C GLU A 104 2.36 23.34 -17.73
N ALA A 105 3.65 23.18 -18.04
CA ALA A 105 4.73 23.51 -17.13
C ALA A 105 4.78 25.01 -16.77
N SER A 106 4.45 25.90 -17.71
CA SER A 106 4.42 27.35 -17.50
C SER A 106 3.32 27.77 -16.52
N ASP A 107 2.15 27.16 -16.61
CA ASP A 107 1.02 27.47 -15.74
C ASP A 107 1.18 26.85 -14.34
N ILE A 108 1.74 25.63 -14.26
CA ILE A 108 2.10 25.02 -12.97
C ILE A 108 3.16 25.86 -12.24
N LYS A 109 4.15 26.42 -12.96
CA LYS A 109 5.17 27.32 -12.38
C LYS A 109 4.57 28.56 -11.69
N LYS A 110 3.41 29.04 -12.14
CA LYS A 110 2.71 30.18 -11.50
C LYS A 110 2.10 29.80 -10.16
N LEU A 111 1.66 28.54 -9.99
CA LEU A 111 1.03 28.03 -8.77
C LEU A 111 2.04 27.49 -7.74
N VAL A 112 3.16 26.92 -8.20
CA VAL A 112 4.09 26.18 -7.34
C VAL A 112 5.25 27.07 -6.85
N LYS A 113 5.04 27.76 -5.73
CA LYS A 113 6.08 28.53 -5.04
C LYS A 113 6.81 27.68 -4.00
N TRP A 114 8.12 27.46 -4.14
CA TRP A 114 8.88 26.53 -3.30
C TRP A 114 8.78 26.85 -1.79
N ARG A 115 8.72 28.14 -1.43
CA ARG A 115 8.61 28.61 -0.03
C ARG A 115 7.34 28.13 0.66
N VAL A 116 6.23 27.98 -0.07
CA VAL A 116 4.97 27.45 0.46
C VAL A 116 5.15 25.99 0.91
N TYR A 117 5.78 25.18 0.06
CA TYR A 117 6.09 23.78 0.36
C TYR A 117 7.12 23.65 1.48
N TYR A 118 8.13 24.53 1.50
CA TYR A 118 9.15 24.57 2.55
C TYR A 118 8.53 24.88 3.92
N ASN A 119 7.72 25.93 3.99
CA ASN A 119 7.05 26.35 5.21
C ASN A 119 6.13 25.23 5.72
N GLU A 120 5.34 24.59 4.85
CA GLU A 120 4.44 23.51 5.24
C GLU A 120 5.19 22.26 5.75
N LEU A 121 6.31 21.92 5.10
CA LEU A 121 7.15 20.82 5.53
C LEU A 121 7.88 21.13 6.84
N MET A 122 8.34 22.38 7.03
CA MET A 122 8.94 22.84 8.29
C MET A 122 7.93 22.88 9.44
N LYS A 123 6.70 23.34 9.21
CA LYS A 123 5.60 23.23 10.18
C LYS A 123 5.43 21.78 10.62
N THR A 124 5.43 20.84 9.69
CA THR A 124 5.24 19.41 9.99
C THR A 124 6.45 18.81 10.75
N ILE A 125 7.67 19.30 10.52
CA ILE A 125 8.89 18.87 11.23
C ILE A 125 9.00 19.47 12.64
N GLN A 126 8.68 20.76 12.78
CA GLN A 126 8.81 21.50 14.04
C GLN A 126 7.73 21.14 15.06
N GLN A 127 6.70 20.39 14.66
CA GLN A 127 5.72 19.84 15.58
C GLN A 127 6.41 18.85 16.54
N PRO A 128 6.38 19.09 17.87
CA PRO A 128 7.16 18.31 18.83
C PRO A 128 6.84 16.83 18.68
N SER A 129 7.86 16.01 18.43
CA SER A 129 7.74 14.59 18.15
C SER A 129 7.80 13.75 19.43
N GLU A 130 7.14 14.18 20.50
CA GLU A 130 7.13 13.42 21.75
C GLU A 130 6.10 12.26 21.66
N ASN A 131 6.63 11.13 21.19
CA ASN A 131 6.27 9.74 21.46
C ASN A 131 4.91 9.13 21.07
N THR A 132 3.90 9.86 20.59
CA THR A 132 2.65 9.21 20.15
C THR A 132 2.31 9.38 18.66
N ASN A 133 2.97 10.30 17.96
CA ASN A 133 2.45 10.82 16.69
C ASN A 133 3.34 10.65 15.45
N ALA A 134 4.39 9.84 15.56
CA ALA A 134 5.33 9.59 14.47
C ALA A 134 4.66 9.00 13.19
N LYS A 135 3.52 8.31 13.30
CA LYS A 135 2.91 7.59 12.18
C LYS A 135 2.13 8.47 11.20
N ILE A 136 1.20 9.32 11.66
CA ILE A 136 0.38 10.16 10.77
C ILE A 136 1.20 11.33 10.22
N ASN A 137 1.99 11.97 11.07
CA ASN A 137 3.00 12.93 10.61
C ASN A 137 3.98 12.24 9.67
N GLY A 138 4.36 10.99 9.92
CA GLY A 138 5.13 10.17 8.99
C GLY A 138 4.46 10.03 7.61
N HIS A 139 3.16 9.73 7.55
CA HIS A 139 2.43 9.62 6.28
C HIS A 139 2.32 10.95 5.55
N LYS A 140 1.91 12.05 6.22
CA LYS A 140 1.89 13.39 5.62
C LYS A 140 3.28 13.79 5.14
N MET A 141 4.33 13.55 5.94
CA MET A 141 5.72 13.81 5.60
C MET A 141 6.16 13.04 4.35
N VAL A 142 5.87 11.74 4.28
CA VAL A 142 6.18 10.92 3.09
C VAL A 142 5.52 11.50 1.85
N TYR A 143 4.24 11.86 1.93
CA TYR A 143 3.52 12.44 0.80
C TYR A 143 4.04 13.84 0.43
N LEU A 144 4.33 14.72 1.40
CA LEU A 144 4.93 16.03 1.13
C LEU A 144 6.30 15.90 0.48
N GLN A 145 7.14 14.95 0.90
CA GLN A 145 8.41 14.68 0.26
C GLN A 145 8.25 14.19 -1.19
N GLN A 146 7.27 13.32 -1.45
CA GLN A 146 6.96 12.88 -2.80
C GLN A 146 6.44 14.05 -3.65
N LEU A 147 5.59 14.89 -3.08
CA LEU A 147 5.05 16.09 -3.71
C LEU A 147 6.18 17.04 -4.11
N VAL A 148 7.08 17.38 -3.19
CA VAL A 148 8.25 18.25 -3.47
C VAL A 148 9.15 17.64 -4.55
N LYS A 149 9.43 16.32 -4.50
CA LYS A 149 10.24 15.65 -5.54
C LYS A 149 9.67 15.80 -6.94
N HIS A 150 8.34 15.82 -7.08
CA HIS A 150 7.65 16.01 -8.36
C HIS A 150 7.44 17.50 -8.70
N ALA A 151 7.22 18.35 -7.70
CA ALA A 151 6.96 19.78 -7.87
C ALA A 151 8.22 20.61 -8.14
N ARG A 152 9.40 20.20 -7.67
CA ARG A 152 10.65 20.98 -7.77
C ARG A 152 11.11 21.34 -9.18
N VAL A 153 10.62 20.64 -10.20
CA VAL A 153 10.89 20.98 -11.61
C VAL A 153 10.19 22.28 -12.02
N TYR A 154 9.16 22.68 -11.26
CA TYR A 154 8.33 23.86 -11.50
C TYR A 154 8.58 24.98 -10.49
N PHE A 155 9.61 24.88 -9.64
CA PHE A 155 9.91 25.93 -8.67
C PHE A 155 10.36 27.21 -9.37
N THR A 156 9.74 28.31 -8.97
CA THR A 156 10.08 29.68 -9.38
C THR A 156 10.70 30.43 -8.21
N SER A 157 11.55 31.42 -8.50
CA SER A 157 12.08 32.29 -7.45
C SER A 157 10.97 33.13 -6.84
N THR A 158 11.04 33.32 -5.52
CA THR A 158 10.09 34.15 -4.78
C THR A 158 10.40 35.65 -4.92
N THR A 159 11.63 35.98 -5.32
CA THR A 159 12.12 37.33 -5.54
C THR A 159 12.22 37.55 -7.06
N ASN A 160 11.51 38.54 -7.61
CA ASN A 160 11.52 38.80 -9.05
C ASN A 160 12.96 38.97 -9.58
N GLY A 161 13.39 38.07 -10.46
CA GLY A 161 14.67 38.15 -11.17
C GLY A 161 15.87 37.45 -10.52
N GLN A 162 15.73 36.77 -9.37
CA GLN A 162 16.81 35.96 -8.81
C GLN A 162 16.76 34.51 -9.29
N ASN A 163 17.94 33.90 -9.41
CA ASN A 163 18.08 32.48 -9.69
C ASN A 163 17.60 31.66 -8.47
N VAL A 164 16.59 30.80 -8.69
CA VAL A 164 16.00 29.94 -7.64
C VAL A 164 17.04 29.03 -6.97
N ILE A 165 18.11 28.63 -7.67
CA ILE A 165 19.20 27.83 -7.10
C ILE A 165 19.97 28.66 -6.07
N GLU A 166 20.33 29.90 -6.41
CA GLU A 166 21.01 30.80 -5.48
C GLU A 166 20.13 31.10 -4.27
N GLU A 167 18.84 31.40 -4.47
CA GLU A 167 17.88 31.66 -3.38
C GLU A 167 17.82 30.48 -2.38
N ILE A 168 17.75 29.25 -2.88
CA ILE A 168 17.76 28.03 -2.06
C ILE A 168 19.12 27.84 -1.39
N MET A 169 20.23 28.11 -2.09
CA MET A 169 21.57 28.04 -1.50
C MET A 169 21.73 29.02 -0.34
N TYR A 170 21.28 30.27 -0.49
CA TYR A 170 21.31 31.28 0.57
C TYR A 170 20.51 30.87 1.81
N GLU A 171 19.39 30.16 1.64
CA GLU A 171 18.58 29.68 2.77
C GLU A 171 19.23 28.49 3.51
N PHE A 172 19.79 27.52 2.78
CA PHE A 172 20.21 26.23 3.35
C PHE A 172 21.67 26.17 3.75
N ILE A 173 22.58 26.75 2.96
CA ILE A 173 24.03 26.63 3.19
C ILE A 173 24.46 27.18 4.55
N PRO A 174 24.00 28.36 5.00
CA PRO A 174 24.36 28.88 6.33
C PRO A 174 23.88 28.00 7.50
N LYS A 175 22.87 27.14 7.26
CA LYS A 175 22.31 26.23 8.28
C LYS A 175 23.05 24.90 8.36
N LEU A 176 24.02 24.64 7.49
CA LEU A 176 24.86 23.45 7.53
C LEU A 176 26.00 23.67 8.55
N CYS A 177 25.80 23.21 9.78
CA CYS A 177 26.79 23.35 10.87
C CYS A 177 27.41 21.99 11.23
N PRO A 178 28.74 21.80 11.12
CA PRO A 178 29.40 20.54 11.49
C PRO A 178 29.34 20.23 12.99
N HIS A 179 29.15 21.25 13.84
CA HIS A 179 29.04 21.09 15.29
C HIS A 179 27.67 20.60 15.76
N ASP A 180 26.63 20.72 14.93
CA ASP A 180 25.30 20.20 15.19
C ASP A 180 24.93 19.16 14.12
N TYR A 181 25.33 17.92 14.39
CA TYR A 181 25.10 16.80 13.48
C TYR A 181 23.60 16.58 13.18
N ALA A 182 22.71 16.88 14.13
CA ALA A 182 21.28 16.67 13.96
C ALA A 182 20.69 17.64 12.93
N ASN A 183 20.98 18.94 13.09
CA ASN A 183 20.55 19.95 12.14
C ASN A 183 21.28 19.85 10.80
N LEU A 184 22.55 19.44 10.80
CA LEU A 184 23.33 19.24 9.57
C LEU A 184 22.65 18.23 8.62
N ILE A 185 22.37 17.02 9.11
CA ILE A 185 21.73 15.97 8.29
C ILE A 185 20.32 16.38 7.86
N LYS A 186 19.58 17.05 8.75
CA LYS A 186 18.24 17.59 8.46
C LYS A 186 18.28 18.61 7.31
N PHE A 187 19.11 19.64 7.42
CA PHE A 187 19.18 20.70 6.40
C PHE A 187 19.82 20.22 5.10
N GLN A 188 20.79 19.30 5.15
CA GLN A 188 21.31 18.64 3.95
C GLN A 188 20.23 17.84 3.22
N THR A 189 19.41 17.08 3.95
CA THR A 189 18.29 16.33 3.37
C THR A 189 17.25 17.26 2.74
N LEU A 190 16.91 18.36 3.41
CA LEU A 190 16.01 19.38 2.86
C LEU A 190 16.59 20.05 1.63
N PHE A 191 17.87 20.41 1.66
CA PHE A 191 18.58 21.00 0.53
C PHE A 191 18.54 20.07 -0.69
N ALA A 192 18.90 18.79 -0.52
CA ALA A 192 18.82 17.79 -1.59
C ALA A 192 17.40 17.55 -2.10
N LEU A 193 16.38 17.71 -1.25
CA LEU A 193 14.97 17.57 -1.62
C LEU A 193 14.49 18.74 -2.49
N PHE A 194 14.76 19.98 -2.05
CA PHE A 194 14.23 21.22 -2.64
C PHE A 194 15.03 21.74 -3.83
N LEU A 195 16.34 21.46 -3.91
CA LEU A 195 17.17 21.94 -5.02
C LEU A 195 16.53 21.53 -6.37
N PRO A 196 16.18 22.49 -7.25
CA PRO A 196 15.55 22.19 -8.54
C PRO A 196 16.54 21.50 -9.50
N PRO A 197 16.06 20.89 -10.60
CA PRO A 197 16.95 20.49 -11.68
C PRO A 197 17.59 21.74 -12.30
N VAL A 198 18.86 21.62 -12.71
CA VAL A 198 19.62 22.71 -13.35
C VAL A 198 19.18 22.87 -14.80
N ASP A 199 18.94 24.11 -15.22
CA ASP A 199 18.90 24.49 -16.62
C ASP A 199 20.30 24.96 -17.04
N VAL A 200 20.93 24.18 -17.90
CA VAL A 200 22.31 24.37 -18.36
C VAL A 200 22.38 25.35 -19.53
N THR A 201 21.23 25.72 -20.11
CA THR A 201 21.14 26.81 -21.09
C THR A 201 21.21 28.18 -20.42
N ASP A 202 20.95 28.25 -19.11
CA ASP A 202 21.02 29.45 -18.30
C ASP A 202 22.40 29.60 -17.66
N HIS A 203 23.18 30.57 -18.16
CA HIS A 203 24.55 30.83 -17.68
C HIS A 203 24.62 31.15 -16.18
N GLU A 204 23.62 31.82 -15.61
CA GLU A 204 23.60 32.15 -14.18
C GLU A 204 23.41 30.89 -13.33
N GLN A 205 22.60 29.94 -13.80
CA GLN A 205 22.42 28.64 -13.14
C GLN A 205 23.68 27.79 -13.20
N VAL A 206 24.40 27.79 -14.32
CA VAL A 206 25.67 27.07 -14.44
C VAL A 206 26.70 27.60 -13.42
N GLN A 207 26.89 28.91 -13.33
CA GLN A 207 27.80 29.51 -12.36
C GLN A 207 27.41 29.19 -10.91
N SER A 208 26.11 29.19 -10.61
CA SER A 208 25.59 28.83 -9.28
C SER A 208 25.91 27.38 -8.91
N VAL A 209 25.85 26.49 -9.90
CA VAL A 209 26.17 25.07 -9.72
C VAL A 209 27.67 24.85 -9.54
N GLU A 210 28.53 25.57 -10.24
CA GLU A 210 29.98 25.53 -10.03
C GLU A 210 30.35 25.94 -8.60
N LYS A 211 29.78 27.05 -8.11
CA LYS A 211 29.91 27.46 -6.70
C LYS A 211 29.45 26.36 -5.76
N LEU A 212 28.30 25.73 -6.05
CA LEU A 212 27.76 24.63 -5.25
C LEU A 212 28.71 23.42 -5.21
N LEU A 213 29.31 23.02 -6.34
CA LEU A 213 30.26 21.91 -6.37
C LEU A 213 31.48 22.16 -5.50
N GLY A 214 32.03 23.39 -5.52
CA GLY A 214 33.13 23.78 -4.64
C GLY A 214 32.76 23.76 -3.15
N ILE A 215 31.51 24.06 -2.80
CA ILE A 215 31.00 23.95 -1.43
C ILE A 215 30.83 22.49 -1.03
N ILE A 216 30.28 21.67 -1.92
CA ILE A 216 30.09 20.22 -1.71
C ILE A 216 31.44 19.54 -1.47
N GLU A 217 32.46 19.86 -2.25
CA GLU A 217 33.82 19.31 -2.09
C GLU A 217 34.37 19.56 -0.68
N LYS A 218 34.27 20.80 -0.18
CA LYS A 218 34.74 21.16 1.17
C LYS A 218 33.87 20.54 2.27
N ALA A 219 32.56 20.50 2.08
CA ALA A 219 31.63 19.97 3.07
C ALA A 219 31.72 18.46 3.20
N TRP A 220 32.08 17.73 2.14
CA TRP A 220 32.09 16.26 2.15
C TRP A 220 33.04 15.67 3.20
N GLU A 221 34.12 16.40 3.52
CA GLU A 221 35.14 15.99 4.50
C GLU A 221 34.68 16.18 5.95
N TRP A 222 33.58 16.89 6.21
CA TRP A 222 33.08 17.16 7.57
C TRP A 222 32.60 15.90 8.32
N ILE A 223 32.07 14.92 7.59
CA ILE A 223 31.55 13.67 8.16
C ILE A 223 32.30 12.48 7.54
N GLY A 224 32.63 11.50 8.40
CA GLY A 224 33.18 10.21 7.99
C GLY A 224 32.20 9.37 7.14
N SER A 225 32.42 8.06 7.07
CA SER A 225 31.54 7.17 6.28
C SER A 225 30.12 7.08 6.89
N ASN A 226 29.14 7.68 6.21
CA ASN A 226 27.73 7.58 6.58
C ASN A 226 26.83 7.47 5.33
N ASP A 227 26.15 6.34 5.14
CA ASP A 227 25.34 6.06 3.95
C ASP A 227 24.28 7.13 3.63
N LEU A 228 23.72 7.80 4.64
CA LEU A 228 22.73 8.86 4.44
C LEU A 228 23.39 10.15 3.96
N TRP A 229 24.51 10.54 4.57
CA TRP A 229 25.33 11.68 4.14
C TRP A 229 25.73 11.53 2.67
N GLU A 230 26.23 10.35 2.31
CA GLU A 230 26.62 10.01 0.94
C GLU A 230 25.42 10.05 -0.02
N TYR A 231 24.29 9.47 0.40
CA TYR A 231 23.09 9.40 -0.43
C TYR A 231 22.59 10.79 -0.86
N GLN A 232 22.57 11.77 0.05
CA GLN A 232 22.06 13.10 -0.28
C GLN A 232 22.94 13.81 -1.30
N TRP A 233 24.26 13.72 -1.16
CA TRP A 233 25.17 14.30 -2.13
C TRP A 233 25.10 13.63 -3.49
N PHE A 234 25.16 12.29 -3.56
CA PHE A 234 25.00 11.58 -4.83
C PHE A 234 23.62 11.81 -5.47
N SER A 235 22.57 12.08 -4.68
CA SER A 235 21.26 12.47 -5.18
C SER A 235 21.26 13.84 -5.87
N ILE A 236 22.09 14.78 -5.41
CA ILE A 236 22.33 16.08 -6.07
C ILE A 236 23.21 15.87 -7.32
N LEU A 237 24.40 15.28 -7.14
CA LEU A 237 25.38 15.09 -8.21
C LEU A 237 24.80 14.34 -9.42
N LYS A 238 24.06 13.25 -9.20
CA LYS A 238 23.45 12.50 -10.31
C LYS A 238 22.47 13.34 -11.12
N ARG A 239 21.77 14.30 -10.48
CA ARG A 239 20.75 15.14 -11.14
C ARG A 239 21.41 16.20 -11.99
N ILE A 240 22.50 16.79 -11.48
CA ILE A 240 23.35 17.71 -12.22
C ILE A 240 23.96 16.97 -13.42
N ALA A 241 24.59 15.81 -13.21
CA ALA A 241 25.17 15.00 -14.29
C ALA A 241 24.15 14.66 -15.37
N LYS A 242 22.95 14.23 -14.98
CA LYS A 242 21.89 13.94 -15.94
C LYS A 242 21.38 15.18 -16.68
N ALA A 243 21.31 16.35 -16.03
CA ALA A 243 20.89 17.59 -16.69
C ALA A 243 21.92 18.06 -17.72
N VAL A 244 23.21 18.09 -17.34
CA VAL A 244 24.35 18.42 -18.22
C VAL A 244 24.39 17.51 -19.43
N TRP A 245 24.34 16.18 -19.21
CA TRP A 245 24.31 15.23 -20.31
C TRP A 245 23.09 15.42 -21.23
N LYS A 246 21.88 15.59 -20.67
CA LYS A 246 20.64 15.69 -21.47
C LYS A 246 20.59 16.95 -22.32
N GLN A 247 21.11 18.06 -21.80
CA GLN A 247 21.06 19.38 -22.46
C GLN A 247 22.32 19.70 -23.25
N ARG A 248 23.29 18.78 -23.33
CA ARG A 248 24.60 18.98 -24.00
C ARG A 248 25.37 20.17 -23.42
N GLY A 249 25.35 20.29 -22.10
CA GLY A 249 26.01 21.35 -21.36
C GLY A 249 27.53 21.18 -21.26
N PRO A 250 28.26 22.21 -20.77
CA PRO A 250 29.69 22.13 -20.53
C PRO A 250 30.04 21.13 -19.42
N THR A 251 31.25 20.59 -19.48
CA THR A 251 31.76 19.66 -18.47
C THR A 251 32.00 20.42 -17.16
N LEU A 252 31.15 20.21 -16.15
CA LEU A 252 31.27 20.82 -14.82
C LEU A 252 32.20 20.05 -13.87
N TRP A 253 32.77 18.94 -14.33
CA TRP A 253 33.52 18.00 -13.50
C TRP A 253 35.03 18.26 -13.59
N ASN A 254 35.63 18.71 -12.49
CA ASN A 254 37.09 18.74 -12.34
C ASN A 254 37.62 17.31 -12.12
N ASP A 255 38.68 16.91 -12.82
CA ASP A 255 39.30 15.59 -12.67
C ASP A 255 39.78 15.31 -11.23
N GLN A 256 40.33 16.31 -10.53
CA GLN A 256 40.72 16.17 -9.12
C GLN A 256 39.51 15.88 -8.22
N PHE A 257 38.37 16.51 -8.51
CA PHE A 257 37.12 16.26 -7.79
C PHE A 257 36.61 14.84 -8.07
N LEU A 258 36.65 14.39 -9.32
CA LEU A 258 36.27 13.02 -9.69
C LEU A 258 37.14 11.98 -8.97
N GLU A 259 38.47 12.15 -8.92
CA GLU A 259 39.36 11.24 -8.21
C GLU A 259 38.99 11.10 -6.73
N LYS A 260 38.71 12.22 -6.04
CA LYS A 260 38.23 12.20 -4.65
C LYS A 260 36.92 11.44 -4.50
N ILE A 261 35.97 11.65 -5.40
CA ILE A 261 34.67 10.96 -5.39
C ILE A 261 34.85 9.45 -5.60
N PHE A 262 35.70 9.01 -6.52
CA PHE A 262 35.96 7.58 -6.75
C PHE A 262 36.69 6.92 -5.57
N THR A 263 37.62 7.61 -4.92
CA THR A 263 38.21 7.14 -3.65
C THR A 263 37.15 6.99 -2.57
N LYS A 264 36.20 7.93 -2.49
CA LYS A 264 35.09 7.83 -1.54
C LYS A 264 34.18 6.64 -1.88
N ILE A 265 33.87 6.41 -3.17
CA ILE A 265 33.12 5.22 -3.61
C ILE A 265 33.82 3.94 -3.18
N LEU A 266 35.14 3.84 -3.35
CA LEU A 266 35.90 2.68 -2.89
C LEU A 266 35.79 2.48 -1.37
N SER A 267 35.89 3.55 -0.59
CA SER A 267 35.73 3.48 0.88
C SER A 267 34.34 3.01 1.30
N MET A 268 33.29 3.40 0.56
CA MET A 268 31.90 2.98 0.83
C MET A 268 31.68 1.49 0.61
N LEU A 269 32.50 0.82 -0.22
CA LEU A 269 32.36 -0.60 -0.53
C LEU A 269 32.91 -1.51 0.59
N ASP A 270 33.55 -0.95 1.62
CA ASP A 270 34.15 -1.66 2.77
C ASP A 270 35.20 -2.71 2.36
N VAL A 271 35.95 -2.46 1.29
CA VAL A 271 36.91 -3.41 0.70
C VAL A 271 38.30 -3.37 1.36
N SER A 272 38.62 -2.32 2.14
CA SER A 272 39.96 -2.16 2.76
C SER A 272 40.12 -2.91 4.10
N VAL A 273 41.21 -3.66 4.24
CA VAL A 273 41.65 -4.40 5.46
C VAL A 273 42.25 -3.50 6.55
N ALA A 274 42.45 -2.21 6.28
CA ALA A 274 42.96 -1.26 7.28
C ALA A 274 41.87 -0.98 8.33
N THR A 275 42.01 -1.64 9.48
CA THR A 275 41.46 -1.30 10.80
C THR A 275 40.47 -0.14 10.82
N ASN A 276 39.19 -0.42 10.61
CA ASN A 276 38.15 0.43 11.15
C ASN A 276 38.22 0.30 12.69
N ARG A 277 39.01 1.17 13.34
CA ARG A 277 38.60 1.71 14.64
C ARG A 277 37.32 2.46 14.37
N SER A 278 36.25 1.70 14.36
CA SER A 278 34.94 2.16 14.05
C SER A 278 34.52 3.14 15.13
N MET A 279 34.25 4.38 14.73
CA MET A 279 33.31 5.27 15.43
C MET A 279 31.85 4.75 15.29
N THR A 280 31.63 3.43 15.26
CA THR A 280 30.31 2.85 15.54
C THR A 280 30.09 2.90 17.04
N LYS A 281 29.54 4.02 17.50
CA LYS A 281 28.47 4.05 18.50
C LYS A 281 27.89 5.46 18.68
N LEU A 282 27.70 6.21 17.59
CA LEU A 282 26.61 7.19 17.54
C LEU A 282 25.41 6.57 16.80
N LYS A 283 24.90 5.45 17.34
CA LYS A 283 23.48 5.12 17.26
C LYS A 283 22.74 6.00 18.28
N GLN A 284 22.95 7.32 18.23
CA GLN A 284 22.00 8.21 18.85
C GLN A 284 20.84 8.34 17.86
N SER A 285 19.69 7.88 18.33
CA SER A 285 18.39 8.02 17.70
C SER A 285 18.09 9.51 17.54
N LEU A 286 18.66 10.13 16.51
CA LEU A 286 18.21 11.44 16.08
C LEU A 286 16.77 11.27 15.62
N ASN A 287 15.85 12.05 16.20
CA ASN A 287 14.44 12.18 15.78
C ASN A 287 14.29 12.75 14.34
N ILE A 288 15.29 12.56 13.47
CA ILE A 288 15.24 12.80 12.02
C ILE A 288 14.52 11.64 11.30
N SER A 289 14.14 10.57 12.04
CA SER A 289 13.26 9.50 11.56
C SER A 289 11.95 10.02 10.94
N SER A 290 11.48 11.22 11.32
CA SER A 290 10.32 11.89 10.73
C SER A 290 10.56 12.45 9.32
N LEU A 291 11.82 12.80 8.99
CA LEU A 291 12.26 13.37 7.70
C LEU A 291 12.77 12.31 6.73
N LEU A 292 13.03 11.10 7.21
CA LEU A 292 13.53 10.00 6.40
C LEU A 292 12.68 8.78 6.72
N ALA A 293 11.71 8.52 5.85
CA ALA A 293 10.79 7.39 5.96
C ALA A 293 11.49 6.02 6.12
N ASP A 294 12.77 5.94 5.72
CA ASP A 294 13.67 4.86 6.06
C ASP A 294 14.78 5.43 6.97
N SER A 295 14.81 5.04 8.24
CA SER A 295 15.93 5.32 9.16
C SER A 295 17.26 4.71 8.68
N HIS A 296 17.21 3.85 7.66
CA HIS A 296 18.35 3.27 6.96
C HIS A 296 18.12 3.34 5.44
N VAL A 297 18.93 4.14 4.75
CA VAL A 297 18.99 4.09 3.28
C VAL A 297 19.44 2.68 2.89
N LYS A 298 18.58 1.90 2.24
CA LYS A 298 19.00 0.60 1.69
C LYS A 298 20.19 0.82 0.78
N SER A 299 21.28 0.07 0.99
CA SER A 299 22.51 0.10 0.20
C SER A 299 22.24 0.18 -1.32
N THR A 300 21.30 -0.60 -1.84
CA THR A 300 20.91 -0.56 -3.27
C THR A 300 20.42 0.81 -3.75
N LYS A 301 19.69 1.58 -2.92
CA LYS A 301 19.23 2.93 -3.27
C LYS A 301 20.40 3.91 -3.40
N LEU A 302 21.37 3.84 -2.47
CA LEU A 302 22.60 4.63 -2.51
C LEU A 302 23.39 4.31 -3.79
N PHE A 303 23.70 3.04 -4.02
CA PHE A 303 24.48 2.64 -5.20
C PHE A 303 23.76 2.89 -6.53
N THR A 304 22.42 2.97 -6.55
CA THR A 304 21.68 3.47 -7.72
C THR A 304 21.97 4.95 -7.99
N MET A 305 22.12 5.79 -6.96
CA MET A 305 22.48 7.21 -7.13
C MET A 305 23.92 7.33 -7.62
N VAL A 306 24.84 6.59 -6.99
CA VAL A 306 26.27 6.53 -7.34
C VAL A 306 26.43 6.10 -8.80
N ALA A 307 25.84 4.97 -9.18
CA ALA A 307 25.92 4.44 -10.54
C ALA A 307 25.38 5.41 -11.59
N LYS A 308 24.25 6.07 -11.31
CA LYS A 308 23.70 7.09 -12.23
C LYS A 308 24.65 8.28 -12.36
N PHE A 309 25.19 8.79 -11.25
CA PHE A 309 26.18 9.87 -11.31
C PHE A 309 27.39 9.47 -12.17
N VAL A 310 28.04 8.35 -11.83
CA VAL A 310 29.21 7.84 -12.54
C VAL A 310 28.94 7.64 -14.03
N VAL A 311 27.80 7.04 -14.38
CA VAL A 311 27.47 6.78 -15.79
C VAL A 311 27.15 8.06 -16.54
N TYR A 312 26.38 9.00 -15.98
CA TYR A 312 26.05 10.26 -16.66
C TYR A 312 27.19 11.29 -16.66
N SER A 313 28.25 11.09 -15.86
CA SER A 313 29.44 11.94 -15.89
C SER A 313 30.46 11.53 -16.97
N ILE A 314 30.30 10.37 -17.61
CA ILE A 314 31.19 9.93 -18.71
C ILE A 314 31.01 10.83 -19.93
N SER A 315 32.10 11.46 -20.37
CA SER A 315 32.23 12.26 -21.58
C SER A 315 33.67 12.21 -22.08
N GLU A 316 33.92 12.61 -23.33
CA GLU A 316 35.29 12.72 -23.88
C GLU A 316 36.19 13.66 -23.06
N ALA A 317 35.59 14.69 -22.45
CA ALA A 317 36.28 15.71 -21.66
C ALA A 317 36.45 15.35 -20.17
N SER A 318 36.16 14.12 -19.76
CA SER A 318 36.19 13.72 -18.33
C SER A 318 36.89 12.39 -18.09
N MET A 319 37.64 12.27 -16.99
CA MET A 319 38.30 11.01 -16.60
C MET A 319 37.36 9.94 -15.99
N SER A 320 36.04 10.16 -15.97
CA SER A 320 35.07 9.29 -15.30
C SER A 320 35.10 7.82 -15.77
N ALA A 321 35.34 7.59 -17.06
CA ALA A 321 35.39 6.24 -17.63
C ALA A 321 36.63 5.46 -17.15
N ASP A 322 37.80 6.09 -17.16
CA ASP A 322 39.04 5.46 -16.71
C ASP A 322 39.04 5.22 -15.19
N LEU A 323 38.49 6.14 -14.42
CA LEU A 323 38.31 5.96 -12.97
C LEU A 323 37.36 4.80 -12.64
N LEU A 324 36.29 4.62 -13.41
CA LEU A 324 35.41 3.45 -13.26
C LEU A 324 36.13 2.14 -13.60
N LEU A 325 36.90 2.10 -14.68
CA LEU A 325 37.69 0.92 -15.04
C LEU A 325 38.71 0.57 -13.95
N ARG A 326 39.40 1.58 -13.40
CA ARG A 326 40.33 1.40 -12.29
C ARG A 326 39.64 0.88 -11.04
N LEU A 327 38.46 1.42 -10.69
CA LEU A 327 37.66 0.94 -9.58
C LEU A 327 37.27 -0.54 -9.76
N LEU A 328 36.77 -0.92 -10.95
CA LEU A 328 36.37 -2.29 -11.26
C LEU A 328 37.53 -3.28 -11.16
N GLU A 329 38.73 -2.89 -11.61
CA GLU A 329 39.93 -3.71 -11.49
C GLU A 329 40.35 -3.90 -10.03
N LEU A 330 40.30 -2.84 -9.21
CA LEU A 330 40.63 -2.91 -7.77
C LEU A 330 39.71 -3.86 -6.99
N VAL A 331 38.42 -3.92 -7.34
CA VAL A 331 37.44 -4.77 -6.63
C VAL A 331 37.27 -6.15 -7.27
N ARG A 332 37.93 -6.43 -8.40
CA ARG A 332 37.73 -7.64 -9.22
C ARG A 332 37.83 -8.93 -8.41
N SER A 333 38.85 -9.05 -7.57
CA SER A 333 39.10 -10.24 -6.75
C SER A 333 38.02 -10.50 -5.70
N TYR A 334 37.29 -9.47 -5.24
CA TYR A 334 36.25 -9.58 -4.22
C TYR A 334 34.93 -10.16 -4.76
N TYR A 335 34.77 -10.24 -6.08
CA TYR A 335 33.64 -10.92 -6.72
C TYR A 335 33.84 -12.43 -6.87
N HIS A 336 35.04 -12.94 -6.59
CA HIS A 336 35.30 -14.36 -6.64
C HIS A 336 34.43 -15.11 -5.61
N PRO A 337 33.82 -16.27 -5.94
CA PRO A 337 32.92 -16.99 -5.03
C PRO A 337 33.50 -17.36 -3.65
N SER A 338 34.82 -17.47 -3.55
CA SER A 338 35.54 -17.77 -2.29
C SER A 338 35.80 -16.54 -1.42
N ASN A 339 35.64 -15.33 -1.94
CA ASN A 339 36.03 -14.07 -1.28
C ASN A 339 34.81 -13.29 -0.76
N GLY A 340 33.74 -14.01 -0.40
CA GLY A 340 32.52 -13.41 0.16
C GLY A 340 32.77 -12.80 1.56
N GLY A 341 32.19 -11.64 1.83
CA GLY A 341 32.35 -10.91 3.08
C GLY A 341 31.31 -9.79 3.26
N THR A 342 31.58 -8.86 4.18
CA THR A 342 30.70 -7.73 4.49
C THR A 342 30.49 -6.78 3.30
N TRP A 343 31.46 -6.72 2.39
CA TRP A 343 31.42 -5.97 1.13
C TRP A 343 30.47 -6.57 0.08
N THR A 344 30.18 -7.87 0.14
CA THR A 344 29.48 -8.61 -0.93
C THR A 344 28.12 -7.99 -1.29
N PRO A 345 27.24 -7.59 -0.35
CA PRO A 345 25.97 -6.96 -0.71
C PRO A 345 26.12 -5.58 -1.37
N LYS A 346 27.16 -4.82 -1.00
CA LYS A 346 27.47 -3.50 -1.58
C LYS A 346 28.04 -3.66 -2.98
N LEU A 347 28.96 -4.60 -3.18
CA LEU A 347 29.50 -4.99 -4.48
C LEU A 347 28.40 -5.50 -5.44
N ALA A 348 27.52 -6.37 -4.96
CA ALA A 348 26.36 -6.83 -5.73
C ALA A 348 25.49 -5.65 -6.20
N SER A 349 25.25 -4.67 -5.31
CA SER A 349 24.45 -3.49 -5.63
C SER A 349 25.13 -2.59 -6.66
N ILE A 350 26.42 -2.27 -6.54
CA ILE A 350 27.12 -1.43 -7.52
C ILE A 350 27.19 -2.12 -8.90
N LEU A 351 27.45 -3.43 -8.95
CA LEU A 351 27.53 -4.21 -10.19
C LEU A 351 26.24 -4.08 -11.03
N SER A 352 25.10 -4.43 -10.42
CA SER A 352 23.80 -4.37 -11.11
C SER A 352 23.37 -2.93 -11.40
N CYS A 353 23.65 -1.98 -10.51
CA CYS A 353 23.27 -0.58 -10.70
C CYS A 353 24.04 0.11 -11.83
N VAL A 354 25.35 -0.15 -11.97
CA VAL A 354 26.17 0.43 -13.05
C VAL A 354 25.75 -0.15 -14.41
N ALA A 355 25.59 -1.47 -14.50
CA ALA A 355 25.12 -2.11 -15.73
C ALA A 355 23.74 -1.58 -16.18
N ALA A 356 22.79 -1.45 -15.24
CA ALA A 356 21.47 -0.90 -15.53
C ALA A 356 21.49 0.61 -15.85
N ALA A 357 22.42 1.38 -15.27
CA ALA A 357 22.58 2.80 -15.60
C ALA A 357 23.16 3.00 -17.00
N LEU A 358 24.12 2.16 -17.43
CA LEU A 358 24.67 2.17 -18.80
C LEU A 358 23.62 1.85 -19.85
N GLU A 359 22.87 0.75 -19.64
CA GLU A 359 21.72 0.38 -20.49
C GLU A 359 20.76 1.56 -20.60
N LYS A 360 20.34 2.13 -19.47
CA LYS A 360 19.41 3.26 -19.44
C LYS A 360 19.93 4.47 -20.21
N ARG A 361 21.20 4.86 -20.02
CA ARG A 361 21.79 6.01 -20.71
C ARG A 361 21.80 5.76 -22.22
N LYS A 362 22.29 4.61 -22.69
CA LYS A 362 22.33 4.27 -24.12
C LYS A 362 20.93 4.21 -24.74
N THR A 363 19.92 3.71 -24.02
CA THR A 363 18.52 3.77 -24.49
C THR A 363 18.02 5.21 -24.63
N GLU A 364 18.34 6.10 -23.68
CA GLU A 364 17.95 7.51 -23.78
C GLU A 364 18.73 8.24 -24.90
N GLU A 365 19.99 7.89 -25.15
CA GLU A 365 20.81 8.38 -26.26
C GLU A 365 20.24 7.98 -27.64
N GLN A 366 19.86 6.71 -27.80
CA GLN A 366 19.17 6.21 -29.01
C GLN A 366 17.88 7.00 -29.30
N LYS A 367 17.11 7.35 -28.27
CA LYS A 367 15.90 8.18 -28.41
C LYS A 367 16.18 9.61 -28.83
N LEU A 368 17.26 10.19 -28.32
CA LEU A 368 17.72 11.52 -28.69
C LEU A 368 18.46 11.53 -30.05
N GLN A 369 18.62 10.36 -30.69
CA GLN A 369 19.43 10.17 -31.90
C GLN A 369 20.83 10.78 -31.71
N ALA A 370 21.44 10.52 -30.55
CA ALA A 370 22.75 11.03 -30.20
C ALA A 370 23.66 9.87 -29.79
N GLU A 371 24.95 9.94 -30.11
CA GLU A 371 25.97 8.97 -29.69
C GLU A 371 26.97 9.71 -28.79
N LEU A 372 26.65 9.80 -27.50
CA LEU A 372 27.42 10.62 -26.54
C LEU A 372 28.30 9.78 -25.61
N LEU A 373 28.06 8.48 -25.51
CA LEU A 373 28.99 7.53 -24.88
C LEU A 373 30.11 7.19 -25.86
N PRO A 374 31.39 7.44 -25.52
CA PRO A 374 32.51 7.03 -26.37
C PRO A 374 32.55 5.50 -26.51
N ASP A 375 32.50 4.99 -27.75
CA ASP A 375 32.38 3.55 -28.01
C ASP A 375 33.53 2.73 -27.41
N VAL A 376 34.77 3.23 -27.48
CA VAL A 376 35.94 2.57 -26.90
C VAL A 376 35.80 2.42 -25.37
N ALA A 377 35.34 3.48 -24.69
CA ALA A 377 35.12 3.44 -23.25
C ALA A 377 34.00 2.48 -22.88
N LEU A 378 32.89 2.51 -23.64
CA LEU A 378 31.76 1.61 -23.44
C LEU A 378 32.16 0.14 -23.60
N GLN A 379 32.93 -0.20 -24.63
CA GLN A 379 33.43 -1.56 -24.87
C GLN A 379 34.32 -2.05 -23.71
N ARG A 380 35.28 -1.23 -23.25
CA ARG A 380 36.17 -1.58 -22.12
C ARG A 380 35.37 -1.79 -20.83
N ILE A 381 34.44 -0.89 -20.51
CA ILE A 381 33.63 -0.96 -19.29
C ILE A 381 32.70 -2.18 -19.32
N THR A 382 31.99 -2.40 -20.43
CA THR A 382 31.07 -3.53 -20.56
C THR A 382 31.80 -4.87 -20.50
N LYS A 383 33.00 -4.97 -21.09
CA LYS A 383 33.85 -6.16 -20.98
C LYS A 383 34.28 -6.45 -19.54
N ALA A 384 34.78 -5.44 -18.81
CA ALA A 384 35.16 -5.59 -17.41
C ALA A 384 33.98 -6.04 -16.52
N LEU A 385 32.81 -5.42 -16.69
CA LEU A 385 31.59 -5.78 -15.97
C LEU A 385 31.10 -7.19 -16.33
N PHE A 386 31.25 -7.61 -17.59
CA PHE A 386 30.86 -8.95 -18.04
C PHE A 386 31.69 -10.03 -17.34
N ASP A 387 33.01 -9.88 -17.32
CA ASP A 387 33.92 -10.82 -16.67
C ASP A 387 33.67 -10.92 -15.15
N ILE A 388 33.36 -9.79 -14.50
CA ILE A 388 32.97 -9.75 -13.08
C ILE A 388 31.61 -10.42 -12.85
N SER A 389 30.63 -10.16 -13.73
CA SER A 389 29.29 -10.72 -13.57
C SER A 389 29.27 -12.25 -13.72
N GLN A 390 30.14 -12.81 -14.57
CA GLN A 390 30.34 -14.26 -14.68
C GLN A 390 30.89 -14.88 -13.38
N GLN A 391 31.67 -14.15 -12.60
CA GLN A 391 32.09 -14.60 -11.26
C GLN A 391 30.95 -14.45 -10.24
N ALA A 392 30.22 -13.34 -10.30
CA ALA A 392 29.12 -13.02 -9.39
C ALA A 392 28.02 -14.10 -9.40
N ILE A 393 27.64 -14.62 -10.57
CA ILE A 393 26.62 -15.69 -10.68
C ILE A 393 27.05 -17.01 -10.03
N ARG A 394 28.35 -17.21 -9.77
CA ARG A 394 28.91 -18.38 -9.09
C ARG A 394 29.08 -18.16 -7.58
N SER A 395 28.76 -16.96 -7.08
CA SER A 395 28.86 -16.62 -5.65
C SER A 395 28.02 -17.54 -4.77
N LYS A 396 28.35 -17.64 -3.48
CA LYS A 396 27.50 -18.32 -2.48
C LYS A 396 26.34 -17.43 -2.01
N ASP A 397 26.47 -16.12 -2.16
CA ASP A 397 25.47 -15.14 -1.72
C ASP A 397 24.34 -14.98 -2.76
N SER A 398 23.08 -15.06 -2.29
CA SER A 398 21.89 -14.99 -3.15
C SER A 398 21.72 -13.62 -3.82
N HIS A 399 22.02 -12.53 -3.11
CA HIS A 399 21.88 -11.17 -3.66
C HIS A 399 22.94 -10.87 -4.72
N MET A 400 24.16 -11.36 -4.54
CA MET A 400 25.22 -11.32 -5.54
C MET A 400 24.84 -12.09 -6.81
N LYS A 401 24.28 -13.31 -6.68
CA LYS A 401 23.80 -14.10 -7.83
C LYS A 401 22.73 -13.36 -8.64
N GLU A 402 21.70 -12.84 -7.97
CA GLU A 402 20.61 -12.10 -8.62
C GLU A 402 21.15 -10.82 -9.29
N SER A 403 22.02 -10.10 -8.60
CA SER A 403 22.64 -8.88 -9.14
C SER A 403 23.53 -9.16 -10.35
N GLY A 404 24.29 -10.25 -10.32
CA GLY A 404 25.09 -10.73 -11.46
C GLY A 404 24.22 -11.11 -12.66
N ALA A 405 23.11 -11.82 -12.44
CA ALA A 405 22.16 -12.16 -13.51
C ALA A 405 21.50 -10.92 -14.14
N LEU A 406 21.11 -9.94 -13.32
CA LEU A 406 20.57 -8.65 -13.79
C LEU A 406 21.62 -7.82 -14.55
N ALA A 407 22.87 -7.84 -14.09
CA ALA A 407 23.98 -7.18 -14.77
C ALA A 407 24.24 -7.83 -16.14
N LEU A 408 24.35 -9.16 -16.22
CA LEU A 408 24.52 -9.91 -17.48
C LEU A 408 23.41 -9.58 -18.48
N ARG A 409 22.15 -9.52 -18.04
CA ARG A 409 21.04 -9.10 -18.91
C ARG A 409 21.27 -7.71 -19.50
N SER A 410 21.65 -6.75 -18.66
CA SER A 410 21.86 -5.35 -19.07
C SER A 410 23.08 -5.22 -20.02
N LEU A 411 24.14 -5.97 -19.74
CA LEU A 411 25.37 -6.02 -20.55
C LEU A 411 25.15 -6.69 -21.89
N LEU A 412 24.38 -7.79 -21.92
CA LEU A 412 23.97 -8.43 -23.16
C LEU A 412 23.11 -7.48 -24.00
N TRP A 413 22.29 -6.63 -23.36
CA TRP A 413 21.55 -5.61 -24.11
C TRP A 413 22.47 -4.59 -24.78
N LEU A 414 23.55 -4.19 -24.10
CA LEU A 414 24.54 -3.23 -24.59
C LEU A 414 25.48 -3.81 -25.66
N ASN A 415 25.87 -5.07 -25.53
CA ASN A 415 26.77 -5.75 -26.45
C ASN A 415 26.29 -7.20 -26.70
N PRO A 416 25.56 -7.45 -27.82
CA PRO A 416 25.04 -8.76 -28.17
C PRO A 416 26.09 -9.85 -28.32
N SER A 417 27.33 -9.52 -28.72
CA SER A 417 28.40 -10.50 -28.97
C SER A 417 28.75 -11.36 -27.74
N PHE A 418 28.44 -10.89 -26.53
CA PHE A 418 28.62 -11.65 -25.30
C PHE A 418 27.78 -12.92 -25.23
N SER A 419 26.74 -13.07 -26.05
CA SER A 419 25.94 -14.30 -26.17
C SER A 419 26.81 -15.51 -26.53
N GLN A 420 27.79 -15.33 -27.42
CA GLN A 420 28.69 -16.37 -27.94
C GLN A 420 29.49 -17.07 -26.86
N THR A 421 29.82 -16.36 -25.77
CA THR A 421 30.54 -16.95 -24.62
C THR A 421 29.58 -17.36 -23.50
N LEU A 422 28.54 -16.56 -23.24
CA LEU A 422 27.66 -16.78 -22.10
C LEU A 422 26.78 -18.03 -22.26
N ILE A 423 26.15 -18.21 -23.43
CA ILE A 423 25.19 -19.30 -23.63
C ILE A 423 25.88 -20.67 -23.59
N PRO A 424 27.00 -20.92 -24.29
CA PRO A 424 27.71 -22.19 -24.19
C PRO A 424 28.23 -22.48 -22.78
N SER A 425 28.70 -21.45 -22.05
CA SER A 425 29.10 -21.61 -20.65
C SER A 425 27.94 -22.01 -19.75
N VAL A 426 26.73 -21.50 -20.01
CA VAL A 426 25.52 -21.86 -19.26
C VAL A 426 25.09 -23.28 -19.59
N SER A 427 25.09 -23.67 -20.88
CA SER A 427 24.74 -25.03 -21.31
C SER A 427 25.65 -26.07 -20.68
N SER A 428 26.97 -25.88 -20.78
CA SER A 428 27.95 -26.83 -20.23
C SER A 428 27.85 -26.97 -18.71
N THR A 429 27.50 -25.90 -17.99
CA THR A 429 27.27 -25.94 -16.54
C THR A 429 26.01 -26.73 -16.19
N LEU A 430 24.96 -26.60 -16.99
CA LEU A 430 23.71 -27.32 -16.81
C LEU A 430 23.85 -28.81 -17.16
N GLU A 431 24.66 -29.16 -18.18
CA GLU A 431 24.97 -30.54 -18.55
C GLU A 431 25.85 -31.24 -17.51
N SER A 432 26.93 -30.59 -17.08
CA SER A 432 27.94 -31.19 -16.19
C SER A 432 27.46 -31.47 -14.76
N SER A 433 26.33 -30.92 -14.33
CA SER A 433 25.54 -31.28 -13.13
C SER A 433 26.28 -31.57 -11.80
N THR A 434 27.52 -31.11 -11.61
CA THR A 434 28.29 -31.39 -10.38
C THR A 434 27.93 -30.48 -9.20
N SER A 435 27.25 -29.35 -9.42
CA SER A 435 26.83 -28.46 -8.33
C SER A 435 25.40 -27.88 -8.51
N PRO A 436 24.43 -28.28 -7.67
CA PRO A 436 23.04 -27.80 -7.73
C PRO A 436 22.89 -26.27 -7.66
N LEU A 437 23.72 -25.61 -6.85
CA LEU A 437 23.69 -24.15 -6.66
C LEU A 437 24.09 -23.35 -7.91
N GLN A 438 24.95 -23.90 -8.77
CA GLN A 438 25.33 -23.26 -10.03
C GLN A 438 24.23 -23.44 -11.08
N ALA A 439 23.62 -24.63 -11.16
CA ALA A 439 22.50 -24.90 -12.05
C ALA A 439 21.32 -23.94 -11.80
N ILE A 440 20.94 -23.70 -10.54
CA ILE A 440 19.88 -22.72 -10.19
C ILE A 440 20.25 -21.31 -10.69
N SER A 441 21.51 -20.92 -10.56
CA SER A 441 22.01 -19.59 -10.95
C SER A 441 21.98 -19.42 -12.48
N CYS A 442 22.38 -20.47 -13.21
CA CYS A 442 22.29 -20.55 -14.66
C CYS A 442 20.83 -20.46 -15.16
N ILE A 443 19.90 -21.20 -14.54
CA ILE A 443 18.47 -21.11 -14.88
C ILE A 443 17.93 -19.70 -14.62
N ASN A 444 18.35 -19.07 -13.51
CA ASN A 444 17.98 -17.68 -13.24
C ASN A 444 18.50 -16.74 -14.35
N VAL A 445 19.77 -16.87 -14.76
CA VAL A 445 20.33 -16.09 -15.89
C VAL A 445 19.49 -16.28 -17.16
N LEU A 446 19.19 -17.53 -17.53
CA LEU A 446 18.32 -17.84 -18.69
C LEU A 446 16.97 -17.14 -18.59
N SER A 447 16.34 -17.16 -17.41
CA SER A 447 15.06 -16.48 -17.19
C SER A 447 15.12 -14.97 -17.44
N LYS A 448 16.27 -14.32 -17.20
CA LYS A 448 16.45 -12.88 -17.40
C LYS A 448 16.81 -12.51 -18.83
N ILE A 449 17.64 -13.33 -19.51
CA ILE A 449 18.16 -13.01 -20.85
C ILE A 449 17.27 -13.48 -21.99
N CYS A 450 16.33 -14.41 -21.73
CA CYS A 450 15.51 -15.04 -22.76
C CYS A 450 14.87 -14.05 -23.75
N PHE A 451 14.39 -12.90 -23.28
CA PHE A 451 13.83 -11.85 -24.15
C PHE A 451 14.80 -11.33 -25.21
N LEU A 452 16.09 -11.22 -24.88
CA LEU A 452 17.11 -10.64 -25.76
C LEU A 452 17.59 -11.61 -26.84
N VAL A 453 17.61 -12.90 -26.53
CA VAL A 453 18.21 -13.94 -27.40
C VAL A 453 17.21 -14.46 -28.45
N LEU A 454 15.91 -14.24 -28.25
CA LEU A 454 14.87 -14.66 -29.19
C LEU A 454 14.97 -13.88 -30.53
N PRO A 455 15.04 -14.57 -31.70
CA PRO A 455 15.37 -13.98 -33.00
C PRO A 455 14.48 -12.80 -33.44
N ASN A 456 13.18 -12.84 -33.11
CA ASN A 456 12.21 -11.85 -33.56
C ASN A 456 12.16 -10.59 -32.68
N ASN A 457 12.89 -10.55 -31.56
CA ASN A 457 12.86 -9.44 -30.62
C ASN A 457 13.97 -8.42 -30.87
N ARG A 458 15.12 -8.85 -31.41
CA ARG A 458 16.21 -7.99 -31.91
C ARG A 458 17.03 -8.68 -32.99
N SER A 459 17.00 -8.11 -34.20
CA SER A 459 17.80 -8.56 -35.34
C SER A 459 19.31 -8.54 -35.06
N GLU A 460 19.81 -7.64 -34.20
CA GLU A 460 21.22 -7.58 -33.82
C GLU A 460 21.75 -8.89 -33.21
N PHE A 461 20.88 -9.76 -32.68
CA PHE A 461 21.28 -11.05 -32.10
C PHE A 461 21.35 -12.20 -33.11
N THR A 462 20.78 -12.04 -34.30
CA THR A 462 20.83 -13.09 -35.34
C THR A 462 22.21 -13.21 -35.98
N ASP A 463 23.03 -12.15 -35.89
CA ASP A 463 24.37 -12.12 -36.49
C ASP A 463 25.46 -12.76 -35.61
N TYR A 464 25.18 -12.95 -34.31
CA TYR A 464 26.16 -13.45 -33.34
C TYR A 464 25.83 -14.82 -32.77
N PHE A 465 24.60 -15.28 -32.93
CA PHE A 465 24.16 -16.58 -32.44
C PHE A 465 23.47 -17.25 -33.64
N ASP A 466 24.05 -18.36 -34.11
CA ASP A 466 23.53 -19.12 -35.24
C ASP A 466 22.44 -20.09 -34.73
N ASP A 467 21.27 -20.08 -35.35
CA ASP A 467 20.10 -20.90 -35.00
C ASP A 467 19.66 -20.79 -33.52
N ASN A 468 19.48 -19.53 -33.04
CA ASN A 468 19.13 -19.18 -31.65
C ASN A 468 18.00 -20.01 -31.05
N MET A 469 17.02 -20.37 -31.87
CA MET A 469 15.86 -21.12 -31.44
C MET A 469 16.19 -22.56 -31.10
N THR A 470 17.01 -23.25 -31.91
CA THR A 470 17.42 -24.63 -31.62
C THR A 470 18.16 -24.72 -30.28
N SER A 471 19.13 -23.83 -30.03
CA SER A 471 19.84 -23.83 -28.75
C SER A 471 18.94 -23.49 -27.56
N LEU A 472 17.98 -22.57 -27.72
CA LEU A 472 17.01 -22.27 -26.66
C LEU A 472 16.09 -23.46 -26.38
N LEU A 473 15.64 -24.19 -27.41
CA LEU A 473 14.83 -25.41 -27.26
C LEU A 473 15.62 -26.53 -26.56
N GLN A 474 16.91 -26.70 -26.90
CA GLN A 474 17.79 -27.63 -26.20
C GLN A 474 17.96 -27.25 -24.72
N LEU A 475 18.10 -25.95 -24.40
CA LEU A 475 18.15 -25.48 -23.02
C LEU A 475 16.83 -25.70 -22.27
N LEU A 476 15.68 -25.57 -22.94
CA LEU A 476 14.38 -25.90 -22.33
C LEU A 476 14.32 -27.40 -21.95
N GLN A 477 14.81 -28.28 -22.81
CA GLN A 477 14.91 -29.71 -22.55
C GLN A 477 15.84 -30.00 -21.38
N LEU A 478 17.02 -29.37 -21.35
CA LEU A 478 18.03 -29.55 -20.31
C LEU A 478 17.56 -29.04 -18.93
N VAL A 479 16.77 -27.98 -18.89
CA VAL A 479 16.25 -27.37 -17.66
C VAL A 479 14.98 -28.07 -17.14
N LEU A 480 14.33 -28.91 -17.95
CA LEU A 480 13.09 -29.61 -17.58
C LEU A 480 13.15 -30.42 -16.27
N PRO A 481 14.25 -31.13 -15.94
CA PRO A 481 14.42 -31.78 -14.63
C PRO A 481 14.48 -30.81 -13.45
N GLY A 482 14.58 -29.50 -13.70
CA GLY A 482 14.51 -28.43 -12.71
C GLY A 482 13.13 -28.22 -12.09
N ILE A 483 12.07 -28.81 -12.65
CA ILE A 483 10.79 -28.99 -11.96
C ILE A 483 10.95 -30.13 -10.95
N ASP A 484 11.25 -29.78 -9.70
CA ASP A 484 11.68 -30.70 -8.66
C ASP A 484 10.86 -30.50 -7.37
N PRO A 485 10.11 -31.51 -6.88
CA PRO A 485 9.33 -31.38 -5.65
C PRO A 485 10.19 -31.13 -4.40
N ASN A 486 11.50 -31.43 -4.45
CA ASN A 486 12.42 -31.26 -3.33
C ASN A 486 13.12 -29.89 -3.31
N ASP A 487 13.12 -29.15 -4.42
CA ASP A 487 13.80 -27.85 -4.54
C ASP A 487 12.85 -26.79 -5.12
N SER A 488 12.24 -26.02 -4.21
CA SER A 488 11.27 -24.98 -4.57
C SER A 488 11.91 -23.77 -5.28
N ASP A 489 13.20 -23.50 -5.05
CA ASP A 489 13.90 -22.38 -5.66
C ASP A 489 14.36 -22.74 -7.08
N LYS A 490 14.85 -23.96 -7.30
CA LYS A 490 15.12 -24.52 -8.63
C LYS A 490 13.84 -24.55 -9.47
N THR A 491 12.75 -25.05 -8.91
CA THR A 491 11.46 -25.10 -9.61
C THR A 491 10.96 -23.69 -9.97
N ARG A 492 11.07 -22.74 -9.04
CA ARG A 492 10.65 -21.35 -9.27
C ARG A 492 11.39 -20.69 -10.42
N ASN A 493 12.71 -20.86 -10.50
CA ASN A 493 13.51 -20.29 -11.57
C ASN A 493 13.23 -21.00 -12.90
N THR A 494 13.03 -22.33 -12.88
CA THR A 494 12.64 -23.13 -14.05
C THR A 494 11.32 -22.66 -14.65
N LEU A 495 10.27 -22.56 -13.83
CA LEU A 495 8.96 -22.06 -14.27
C LEU A 495 9.05 -20.62 -14.78
N ALA A 496 9.88 -19.77 -14.17
CA ALA A 496 10.09 -18.40 -14.64
C ALA A 496 10.74 -18.36 -16.03
N PHE A 497 11.75 -19.20 -16.28
CA PHE A 497 12.36 -19.31 -17.60
C PHE A 497 11.35 -19.78 -18.65
N PHE A 498 10.59 -20.84 -18.39
CA PHE A 498 9.57 -21.36 -19.31
C PHE A 498 8.45 -20.36 -19.58
N THR A 499 7.97 -19.67 -18.54
CA THR A 499 6.97 -18.60 -18.67
C THR A 499 7.48 -17.50 -19.60
N ASN A 500 8.71 -17.02 -19.37
CA ASN A 500 9.29 -15.95 -20.15
C ASN A 500 9.51 -16.37 -21.60
N PHE A 501 10.06 -17.56 -21.85
CA PHE A 501 10.24 -18.09 -23.20
C PHE A 501 8.92 -18.16 -23.96
N ALA A 502 7.91 -18.83 -23.41
CA ALA A 502 6.65 -19.05 -24.11
C ALA A 502 5.83 -17.76 -24.29
N THR A 503 5.94 -16.79 -23.37
CA THR A 503 5.27 -15.48 -23.53
C THR A 503 5.87 -14.64 -24.66
N LEU A 504 7.11 -14.93 -25.06
CA LEU A 504 7.91 -14.08 -25.95
C LEU A 504 8.25 -14.74 -27.29
N ALA A 505 8.21 -16.07 -27.38
CA ALA A 505 8.40 -16.80 -28.61
C ALA A 505 7.15 -16.69 -29.50
N SER A 506 7.34 -16.48 -30.81
CA SER A 506 6.24 -16.51 -31.77
C SER A 506 5.77 -17.94 -31.97
N ARG A 507 4.45 -18.16 -31.87
CA ARG A 507 3.81 -19.44 -32.18
C ARG A 507 4.14 -19.92 -33.60
N GLU A 508 4.15 -19.01 -34.57
CA GLU A 508 4.50 -19.32 -35.96
C GLU A 508 5.95 -19.80 -36.07
N ALA A 509 6.87 -19.17 -35.33
CA ALA A 509 8.28 -19.56 -35.33
C ALA A 509 8.46 -20.94 -34.68
N LEU A 510 7.82 -21.21 -33.54
CA LEU A 510 7.94 -22.49 -32.83
C LEU A 510 7.43 -23.69 -33.63
N HIS A 511 6.46 -23.47 -34.52
CA HIS A 511 5.85 -24.51 -35.34
C HIS A 511 6.25 -24.44 -36.82
N SER A 512 7.37 -23.76 -37.13
CA SER A 512 8.01 -23.89 -38.44
C SER A 512 8.52 -25.33 -38.65
N ASN A 513 8.68 -25.75 -39.90
CA ASN A 513 9.15 -27.12 -40.23
C ASN A 513 10.47 -27.51 -39.54
N GLN A 514 11.31 -26.54 -39.18
CA GLN A 514 12.60 -26.77 -38.53
C GLN A 514 12.47 -27.07 -37.02
N TYR A 515 11.53 -26.42 -36.32
CA TYR A 515 11.47 -26.45 -34.85
C TYR A 515 10.26 -27.20 -34.29
N HIS A 516 9.25 -27.45 -35.13
CA HIS A 516 7.98 -28.04 -34.73
C HIS A 516 8.16 -29.33 -33.93
N GLN A 517 8.96 -30.28 -34.44
CA GLN A 517 9.13 -31.59 -33.79
C GLN A 517 9.78 -31.46 -32.39
N LEU A 518 10.86 -30.67 -32.28
CA LEU A 518 11.56 -30.47 -31.01
C LEU A 518 10.65 -29.82 -29.96
N TYR A 519 9.89 -28.80 -30.34
CA TYR A 519 8.99 -28.11 -29.42
C TYR A 519 7.77 -28.96 -29.04
N HIS A 520 7.24 -29.76 -29.98
CA HIS A 520 6.16 -30.69 -29.73
C HIS A 520 6.57 -31.76 -28.70
N GLU A 521 7.72 -32.41 -28.90
CA GLU A 521 8.26 -33.42 -27.98
C GLU A 521 8.54 -32.83 -26.59
N TRP A 522 9.17 -31.64 -26.53
CA TRP A 522 9.40 -30.94 -25.26
C TRP A 522 8.09 -30.62 -24.53
N SER A 523 7.07 -30.16 -25.25
CA SER A 523 5.77 -29.80 -24.68
C SER A 523 5.07 -31.00 -24.04
N PHE A 524 5.16 -32.16 -24.69
CA PHE A 524 4.64 -33.42 -24.15
C PHE A 524 5.37 -33.81 -22.85
N LEU A 525 6.71 -33.77 -22.85
CA LEU A 525 7.53 -34.06 -21.66
C LEU A 525 7.28 -33.07 -20.52
N PHE A 526 7.11 -31.79 -20.85
CA PHE A 526 6.75 -30.75 -19.88
C PHE A 526 5.43 -31.05 -19.20
N MET A 527 4.40 -31.41 -19.97
CA MET A 527 3.11 -31.77 -19.39
C MET A 527 3.19 -33.00 -18.51
N GLN A 528 3.90 -34.05 -18.95
CA GLN A 528 4.10 -35.25 -18.15
C GLN A 528 4.80 -34.91 -16.82
N LYS A 529 5.87 -34.11 -16.86
CA LYS A 529 6.62 -33.70 -15.66
C LYS A 529 5.76 -32.84 -14.74
N LEU A 530 4.95 -31.93 -15.29
CA LEU A 530 4.08 -31.05 -14.52
C LEU A 530 2.99 -31.84 -13.78
N LEU A 531 2.36 -32.82 -14.44
CA LEU A 531 1.33 -33.66 -13.81
C LEU A 531 1.91 -34.49 -12.65
N THR A 532 3.09 -35.09 -12.84
CA THR A 532 3.81 -35.83 -11.79
C THR A 532 4.20 -34.91 -10.63
N TYR A 533 4.75 -33.72 -10.94
CA TYR A 533 5.11 -32.74 -9.92
C TYR A 533 3.91 -32.32 -9.06
N VAL A 534 2.78 -31.99 -9.68
CA VAL A 534 1.56 -31.59 -8.94
C VAL A 534 1.00 -32.74 -8.10
N LYS A 535 1.13 -33.99 -8.55
CA LYS A 535 0.73 -35.18 -7.81
C LYS A 535 1.59 -35.40 -6.56
N GLU A 536 2.89 -35.17 -6.64
CA GLU A 536 3.87 -35.46 -5.57
C GLU A 536 4.03 -34.32 -4.56
N LEU A 537 3.69 -33.08 -4.92
CA LEU A 537 3.94 -31.92 -4.09
C LEU A 537 3.08 -31.87 -2.82
N ALA A 538 3.69 -31.45 -1.71
CA ALA A 538 2.98 -31.29 -0.44
C ALA A 538 1.91 -30.20 -0.49
N LYS A 539 0.87 -30.32 0.35
CA LYS A 539 -0.31 -29.43 0.35
C LYS A 539 0.02 -27.96 0.63
N GLU A 540 1.05 -27.68 1.41
CA GLU A 540 1.47 -26.31 1.73
C GLU A 540 2.20 -25.66 0.55
N ASP A 541 3.15 -26.39 -0.05
CA ASP A 541 3.89 -25.96 -1.23
C ASP A 541 2.99 -25.79 -2.45
N LEU A 542 1.97 -26.65 -2.59
CA LEU A 542 0.93 -26.52 -3.62
C LEU A 542 0.20 -25.18 -3.57
N LYS A 543 -0.02 -24.60 -2.38
CA LYS A 543 -0.63 -23.26 -2.25
C LYS A 543 0.35 -22.16 -2.65
N SER A 544 1.62 -22.30 -2.28
CA SER A 544 2.68 -21.34 -2.58
C SER A 544 2.99 -21.27 -4.08
N MET A 545 3.00 -22.43 -4.76
CA MET A 545 3.38 -22.56 -6.17
C MET A 545 2.22 -22.45 -7.16
N GLN A 546 0.97 -22.52 -6.70
CA GLN A 546 -0.23 -22.56 -7.56
C GLN A 546 -0.23 -21.49 -8.67
N TRP A 547 0.01 -20.22 -8.31
CA TRP A 547 -0.04 -19.11 -9.28
C TRP A 547 1.12 -19.17 -10.28
N LYS A 548 2.30 -19.65 -9.88
CA LYS A 548 3.45 -19.79 -10.79
C LYS A 548 3.24 -20.93 -11.79
N ILE A 549 2.67 -22.04 -11.33
CA ILE A 549 2.28 -23.16 -12.20
C ILE A 549 1.24 -22.70 -13.22
N ARG A 550 0.20 -21.98 -12.76
CA ARG A 550 -0.84 -21.42 -13.62
C ARG A 550 -0.25 -20.54 -14.71
N ASP A 551 0.56 -19.57 -14.31
CA ASP A 551 1.07 -18.54 -15.21
C ASP A 551 2.05 -19.14 -16.22
N CYS A 552 2.88 -20.11 -15.79
CA CYS A 552 3.75 -20.87 -16.68
C CYS A 552 2.97 -21.71 -17.69
N LEU A 553 2.00 -22.51 -17.22
CA LEU A 553 1.19 -23.34 -18.11
C LEU A 553 0.39 -22.49 -19.09
N LEU A 554 -0.16 -21.36 -18.66
CA LEU A 554 -0.91 -20.46 -19.53
C LEU A 554 -0.02 -19.89 -20.63
N ALA A 555 1.19 -19.46 -20.30
CA ALA A 555 2.15 -18.98 -21.29
C ALA A 555 2.53 -20.09 -22.28
N VAL A 556 2.93 -21.27 -21.80
CA VAL A 556 3.33 -22.41 -22.63
C VAL A 556 2.19 -22.89 -23.53
N ALA A 557 1.00 -23.08 -22.96
CA ALA A 557 -0.16 -23.56 -23.71
C ALA A 557 -0.65 -22.55 -24.77
N SER A 558 -0.49 -21.24 -24.53
CA SER A 558 -0.83 -20.22 -25.53
C SER A 558 0.08 -20.24 -26.76
N ALA A 559 1.29 -20.79 -26.62
CA ALA A 559 2.26 -20.92 -27.69
C ALA A 559 2.11 -22.23 -28.50
N TRP A 560 1.24 -23.16 -28.10
CA TRP A 560 1.04 -24.43 -28.80
C TRP A 560 0.17 -24.30 -30.06
N ASN A 561 0.49 -25.10 -31.07
CA ASN A 561 -0.42 -25.40 -32.17
C ASN A 561 -1.52 -26.39 -31.75
N GLU A 562 -2.48 -26.60 -32.66
CA GLU A 562 -3.64 -27.45 -32.40
C GLU A 562 -3.25 -28.91 -32.12
N GLU A 563 -2.33 -29.47 -32.90
CA GLU A 563 -1.80 -30.83 -32.73
C GLU A 563 -1.17 -31.07 -31.36
N THR A 564 -0.26 -30.20 -30.92
CA THR A 564 0.41 -30.30 -29.62
C THR A 564 -0.60 -30.20 -28.48
N LEU A 565 -1.58 -29.31 -28.63
CA LEU A 565 -2.63 -29.11 -27.67
C LEU A 565 -3.56 -30.34 -27.58
N VAL A 566 -3.92 -30.98 -28.70
CA VAL A 566 -4.68 -32.25 -28.71
C VAL A 566 -3.91 -33.34 -27.95
N ALA A 567 -2.63 -33.54 -28.28
CA ALA A 567 -1.80 -34.58 -27.65
C ALA A 567 -1.66 -34.37 -26.13
N CYS A 568 -1.36 -33.13 -25.70
CA CYS A 568 -1.24 -32.80 -24.29
C CYS A 568 -2.59 -32.92 -23.55
N LEU A 569 -3.70 -32.54 -24.17
CA LEU A 569 -5.02 -32.66 -23.57
C LEU A 569 -5.47 -34.12 -23.45
N GLN A 570 -5.14 -34.97 -24.42
CA GLN A 570 -5.37 -36.42 -24.33
C GLN A 570 -4.60 -37.01 -23.14
N MET A 571 -3.32 -36.68 -22.98
CA MET A 571 -2.53 -37.10 -21.81
C MET A 571 -3.17 -36.66 -20.49
N VAL A 572 -3.59 -35.39 -20.39
CA VAL A 572 -4.27 -34.89 -19.18
C VAL A 572 -5.56 -35.66 -18.92
N THR A 573 -6.34 -35.94 -19.97
CA THR A 573 -7.63 -36.66 -19.89
C THR A 573 -7.45 -38.11 -19.43
N GLU A 574 -6.45 -38.81 -19.94
CA GLU A 574 -6.10 -40.17 -19.52
C GLU A 574 -5.60 -40.19 -18.07
N PHE A 575 -4.79 -39.19 -17.69
CA PHE A 575 -4.25 -39.07 -16.34
C PHE A 575 -5.36 -38.85 -15.31
N ILE A 576 -6.28 -37.90 -15.53
CA ILE A 576 -7.38 -37.61 -14.58
C ILE A 576 -8.40 -38.74 -14.47
N SER A 577 -8.53 -39.55 -15.53
CA SER A 577 -9.41 -40.71 -15.56
C SER A 577 -8.82 -41.84 -14.71
N SER A 578 -7.52 -42.11 -14.88
CA SER A 578 -6.79 -43.19 -14.18
C SER A 578 -6.40 -42.86 -12.73
N HIS A 579 -6.27 -41.58 -12.36
CA HIS A 579 -5.79 -41.17 -11.04
C HIS A 579 -6.85 -40.40 -10.22
N THR A 580 -6.71 -40.43 -8.89
CA THR A 580 -7.49 -39.57 -7.97
C THR A 580 -6.56 -38.90 -6.96
N CYS A 581 -6.48 -37.56 -6.98
CA CYS A 581 -5.54 -36.79 -6.16
C CYS A 581 -6.26 -35.69 -5.36
N ASN A 582 -7.00 -36.06 -4.31
CA ASN A 582 -7.83 -35.10 -3.57
C ASN A 582 -7.07 -33.96 -2.86
N THR A 583 -5.76 -34.12 -2.62
CA THR A 583 -4.87 -33.07 -2.12
C THR A 583 -4.65 -31.95 -3.14
N ALA A 584 -4.56 -32.29 -4.44
CA ALA A 584 -4.20 -31.42 -5.54
C ALA A 584 -5.36 -31.11 -6.52
N LYS A 585 -6.60 -31.48 -6.18
CA LYS A 585 -7.80 -31.28 -7.02
C LYS A 585 -7.99 -29.85 -7.54
N LYS A 586 -7.56 -28.83 -6.79
CA LYS A 586 -7.63 -27.43 -7.22
C LYS A 586 -6.64 -27.13 -8.35
N GLN A 587 -5.43 -27.69 -8.27
CA GLN A 587 -4.36 -27.50 -9.22
C GLN A 587 -4.66 -28.25 -10.52
N PHE A 588 -5.21 -29.47 -10.46
CA PHE A 588 -5.66 -30.17 -11.65
C PHE A 588 -6.88 -29.50 -12.31
N GLY A 589 -7.84 -29.00 -11.53
CA GLY A 589 -8.92 -28.17 -12.08
C GLY A 589 -8.40 -26.89 -12.76
N MET A 590 -7.37 -26.27 -12.19
CA MET A 590 -6.68 -25.12 -12.80
C MET A 590 -5.91 -25.49 -14.08
N ILE A 591 -5.28 -26.68 -14.15
CA ILE A 591 -4.65 -27.18 -15.37
C ILE A 591 -5.71 -27.33 -16.47
N LEU A 592 -6.82 -28.03 -16.18
CA LEU A 592 -7.92 -28.20 -17.14
C LEU A 592 -8.50 -26.87 -17.59
N ARG A 593 -8.66 -25.92 -16.66
CA ARG A 593 -9.09 -24.55 -16.99
C ARG A 593 -8.18 -23.91 -18.04
N VAL A 594 -6.86 -23.96 -17.83
CA VAL A 594 -5.90 -23.33 -18.73
C VAL A 594 -5.90 -24.02 -20.09
N MET A 595 -5.88 -25.37 -20.10
CA MET A 595 -5.98 -26.15 -21.33
C MET A 595 -7.25 -25.79 -22.10
N ALA A 596 -8.38 -25.71 -21.40
CA ALA A 596 -9.67 -25.38 -21.98
C ALA A 596 -9.72 -24.00 -22.64
N GLN A 597 -9.08 -23.00 -22.03
CA GLN A 597 -9.02 -21.65 -22.59
C GLN A 597 -8.23 -21.57 -23.90
N GLN A 598 -7.36 -22.54 -24.18
CA GLN A 598 -6.53 -22.56 -25.39
C GLN A 598 -7.09 -23.50 -26.48
N SER A 599 -7.96 -24.44 -26.12
CA SER A 599 -8.56 -25.40 -27.06
C SER A 599 -9.60 -24.78 -27.99
N SER A 600 -9.80 -25.39 -29.17
CA SER A 600 -10.99 -25.18 -30.00
C SER A 600 -12.15 -26.04 -29.47
N ASP A 601 -13.37 -25.71 -29.90
CA ASP A 601 -14.60 -26.31 -29.37
C ASP A 601 -14.69 -27.82 -29.68
N SER A 602 -14.28 -28.25 -30.86
CA SER A 602 -14.30 -29.68 -31.25
C SER A 602 -13.35 -30.53 -30.40
N ILE A 603 -12.21 -29.99 -29.99
CA ILE A 603 -11.17 -30.72 -29.24
C ILE A 603 -11.63 -30.96 -27.79
N ILE A 604 -12.35 -30.00 -27.22
CA ILE A 604 -12.70 -30.05 -25.80
C ILE A 604 -13.91 -30.92 -25.50
N GLU A 605 -14.71 -31.26 -26.50
CA GLU A 605 -15.87 -32.15 -26.33
C GLU A 605 -15.46 -33.49 -25.72
N LYS A 606 -14.30 -34.05 -26.10
CA LYS A 606 -13.82 -35.34 -25.57
C LYS A 606 -13.63 -35.32 -24.04
N PRO A 607 -12.80 -34.43 -23.44
CA PRO A 607 -12.66 -34.36 -21.98
C PRO A 607 -13.94 -33.93 -21.26
N VAL A 608 -14.77 -33.07 -21.87
CA VAL A 608 -16.10 -32.72 -21.32
C VAL A 608 -16.96 -33.98 -21.21
N ASN A 609 -17.10 -34.73 -22.29
CA ASN A 609 -17.91 -35.95 -22.33
C ASN A 609 -17.38 -37.01 -21.36
N VAL A 610 -16.06 -37.19 -21.26
CA VAL A 610 -15.45 -38.11 -20.29
C VAL A 610 -15.83 -37.73 -18.85
N LEU A 611 -15.73 -36.44 -18.49
CA LEU A 611 -16.05 -36.01 -17.13
C LEU A 611 -17.56 -36.04 -16.84
N VAL A 612 -18.40 -35.63 -17.80
CA VAL A 612 -19.87 -35.66 -17.67
C VAL A 612 -20.38 -37.09 -17.55
N THR A 613 -19.95 -38.01 -18.42
CA THR A 613 -20.35 -39.43 -18.38
C THR A 613 -19.82 -40.15 -17.14
N SER A 614 -18.64 -39.76 -16.62
CA SER A 614 -18.12 -40.29 -15.36
C SER A 614 -18.90 -39.82 -14.12
N LEU A 615 -19.71 -38.77 -14.25
CA LEU A 615 -20.52 -38.21 -13.18
C LEU A 615 -21.96 -38.69 -13.29
N ALA A 616 -22.60 -38.59 -14.45
CA ALA A 616 -24.02 -38.89 -14.62
C ALA A 616 -24.25 -40.01 -15.65
N SER A 617 -25.17 -40.93 -15.34
CA SER A 617 -25.74 -41.87 -16.32
C SER A 617 -26.72 -41.14 -17.26
N ASN A 618 -27.17 -41.81 -18.34
CA ASN A 618 -28.14 -41.23 -19.28
C ASN A 618 -29.46 -40.79 -18.59
N ASP A 619 -29.74 -41.28 -17.38
CA ASP A 619 -30.92 -40.94 -16.57
C ASP A 619 -30.70 -39.75 -15.62
N GLY A 620 -29.54 -39.07 -15.69
CA GLY A 620 -29.23 -37.87 -14.89
C GLY A 620 -28.88 -38.11 -13.41
N LYS A 621 -28.81 -39.39 -12.98
CA LYS A 621 -28.35 -39.78 -11.64
C LYS A 621 -26.84 -40.00 -11.62
N PHE A 622 -26.24 -39.87 -10.43
CA PHE A 622 -24.83 -40.23 -10.27
C PHE A 622 -24.60 -41.71 -10.59
N VAL A 623 -23.49 -42.02 -11.25
CA VAL A 623 -23.11 -43.41 -11.55
C VAL A 623 -22.97 -44.19 -10.23
N GLU A 624 -23.77 -45.26 -10.06
CA GLU A 624 -23.93 -45.99 -8.77
C GLU A 624 -22.61 -46.58 -8.23
N GLU A 625 -21.65 -46.85 -9.11
CA GLU A 625 -20.35 -47.46 -8.77
C GLU A 625 -19.27 -46.46 -8.31
N ALA A 626 -19.53 -45.14 -8.37
CA ALA A 626 -18.50 -44.13 -8.10
C ALA A 626 -18.32 -43.83 -6.60
N SER A 627 -17.09 -43.95 -6.09
CA SER A 627 -16.77 -43.59 -4.70
C SER A 627 -16.98 -42.08 -4.45
N LYS A 628 -17.38 -41.70 -3.23
CA LYS A 628 -17.59 -40.30 -2.83
C LYS A 628 -16.37 -39.41 -3.08
N THR A 629 -15.16 -39.98 -2.94
CA THR A 629 -13.88 -39.30 -3.19
C THR A 629 -13.59 -39.11 -4.68
N LYS A 630 -14.02 -40.04 -5.55
CA LYS A 630 -13.95 -39.91 -7.01
C LYS A 630 -14.96 -38.89 -7.53
N LEU A 631 -16.19 -38.89 -6.99
CA LEU A 631 -17.21 -37.88 -7.32
C LEU A 631 -16.75 -36.47 -6.97
N GLU A 632 -16.17 -36.28 -5.78
CA GLU A 632 -15.61 -34.99 -5.38
C GLU A 632 -14.49 -34.53 -6.32
N TRP A 633 -13.58 -35.44 -6.67
CA TRP A 633 -12.50 -35.19 -7.63
C TRP A 633 -13.06 -34.75 -8.98
N ASN A 634 -13.96 -35.54 -9.58
CA ASN A 634 -14.56 -35.26 -10.89
C ASN A 634 -15.35 -33.94 -10.90
N LEU A 635 -16.16 -33.65 -9.87
CA LEU A 635 -16.88 -32.38 -9.77
C LEU A 635 -15.94 -31.17 -9.69
N ARG A 636 -14.82 -31.29 -8.99
CA ARG A 636 -13.80 -30.23 -8.91
C ARG A 636 -13.05 -30.03 -10.22
N LEU A 637 -12.77 -31.10 -10.94
CA LEU A 637 -12.19 -31.05 -12.27
C LEU A 637 -13.15 -30.41 -13.27
N LEU A 638 -14.42 -30.83 -13.26
CA LEU A 638 -15.48 -30.25 -14.10
C LEU A 638 -15.62 -28.75 -13.84
N ALA A 639 -15.69 -28.31 -12.58
CA ALA A 639 -15.74 -26.89 -12.25
C ALA A 639 -14.56 -26.11 -12.84
N GLY A 640 -13.34 -26.65 -12.76
CA GLY A 640 -12.15 -26.05 -13.37
C GLY A 640 -12.23 -25.99 -14.90
N LEU A 641 -12.68 -27.07 -15.53
CA LEU A 641 -12.89 -27.15 -16.98
C LEU A 641 -13.90 -26.09 -17.45
N LEU A 642 -15.06 -25.99 -16.79
CA LEU A 642 -16.10 -25.02 -17.10
C LEU A 642 -15.59 -23.58 -17.01
N GLU A 643 -14.74 -23.25 -16.03
CA GLU A 643 -14.10 -21.92 -15.94
C GLU A 643 -13.20 -21.57 -17.15
N GLY A 644 -12.87 -22.55 -17.99
CA GLY A 644 -12.12 -22.34 -19.23
C GLY A 644 -12.98 -22.30 -20.50
N LEU A 645 -14.17 -22.90 -20.49
CA LEU A 645 -15.09 -22.93 -21.63
C LEU A 645 -15.68 -21.57 -21.97
N SER A 646 -16.17 -21.40 -23.20
CA SER A 646 -17.00 -20.28 -23.62
C SER A 646 -18.42 -20.40 -23.03
N ALA A 647 -19.14 -19.28 -22.92
CA ALA A 647 -20.52 -19.31 -22.41
C ALA A 647 -21.47 -20.12 -23.32
N GLU A 648 -21.27 -20.06 -24.64
CA GLU A 648 -22.04 -20.84 -25.63
C GLU A 648 -21.90 -22.34 -25.42
N GLN A 649 -20.69 -22.81 -25.13
CA GLN A 649 -20.43 -24.22 -24.81
C GLN A 649 -21.15 -24.66 -23.53
N ILE A 650 -21.16 -23.80 -22.52
CA ILE A 650 -21.87 -24.07 -21.26
C ILE A 650 -23.38 -24.16 -21.51
N GLU A 651 -23.92 -23.32 -22.39
CA GLU A 651 -25.34 -23.33 -22.76
C GLU A 651 -25.74 -24.59 -23.54
N ASN A 652 -24.87 -25.09 -24.43
CA ASN A 652 -25.08 -26.36 -25.13
C ASN A 652 -25.18 -27.55 -24.16
N LEU A 653 -24.49 -27.48 -23.01
CA LEU A 653 -24.50 -28.51 -21.97
C LEU A 653 -25.55 -28.27 -20.87
N LYS A 654 -26.50 -27.34 -21.07
CA LYS A 654 -27.40 -26.87 -20.01
C LYS A 654 -28.19 -27.99 -19.32
N THR A 655 -28.66 -28.99 -20.06
CA THR A 655 -29.47 -30.10 -19.51
C THR A 655 -28.62 -30.98 -18.60
N GLN A 656 -27.50 -31.49 -19.12
CA GLN A 656 -26.55 -32.33 -18.40
C GLN A 656 -25.99 -31.63 -17.15
N LEU A 657 -25.61 -30.34 -17.28
CA LEU A 657 -25.09 -29.57 -16.15
C LEU A 657 -26.17 -29.32 -15.09
N SER A 658 -27.41 -29.02 -15.49
CA SER A 658 -28.52 -28.85 -14.56
C SER A 658 -28.79 -30.13 -13.77
N ASP A 659 -28.75 -31.29 -14.44
CA ASP A 659 -28.91 -32.59 -13.77
C ASP A 659 -27.77 -32.89 -12.81
N ILE A 660 -26.51 -32.69 -13.21
CA ILE A 660 -25.34 -32.89 -12.32
C ILE A 660 -25.45 -32.00 -11.08
N VAL A 661 -25.78 -30.71 -11.23
CA VAL A 661 -25.88 -29.79 -10.11
C VAL A 661 -27.11 -30.12 -9.24
N ARG A 662 -28.25 -30.49 -9.84
CA ARG A 662 -29.46 -30.93 -9.12
C ARG A 662 -29.18 -32.16 -8.26
N THR A 663 -28.55 -33.19 -8.82
CA THR A 663 -28.20 -34.42 -8.09
C THR A 663 -27.14 -34.15 -7.02
N ALA A 664 -26.15 -33.29 -7.29
CA ALA A 664 -25.13 -32.91 -6.30
C ALA A 664 -25.70 -32.13 -5.11
N LEU A 665 -26.63 -31.19 -5.33
CA LEU A 665 -27.17 -30.29 -4.31
C LEU A 665 -28.46 -30.80 -3.65
N GLY A 666 -29.19 -31.69 -4.33
CA GLY A 666 -30.44 -32.31 -3.88
C GLY A 666 -30.20 -33.59 -3.10
N ASP A 667 -29.62 -34.61 -3.75
CA ASP A 667 -29.70 -36.02 -3.32
C ASP A 667 -28.46 -36.51 -2.55
N SER A 668 -27.38 -35.71 -2.50
CA SER A 668 -26.12 -36.17 -1.91
C SER A 668 -26.06 -36.02 -0.38
N SER A 669 -25.81 -37.12 0.34
CA SER A 669 -25.55 -37.08 1.79
C SER A 669 -24.16 -36.54 2.16
N SER A 670 -23.22 -36.50 1.20
CA SER A 670 -21.83 -36.04 1.43
C SER A 670 -21.65 -34.53 1.31
N LYS A 671 -21.11 -33.90 2.36
CA LYS A 671 -20.76 -32.47 2.37
C LYS A 671 -19.72 -32.08 1.31
N GLU A 672 -18.77 -32.95 1.01
CA GLU A 672 -17.72 -32.64 0.03
C GLU A 672 -18.22 -32.74 -1.42
N VAL A 673 -19.14 -33.67 -1.71
CA VAL A 673 -19.84 -33.75 -3.00
C VAL A 673 -20.73 -32.52 -3.19
N PHE A 674 -21.48 -32.11 -2.15
CA PHE A 674 -22.24 -30.86 -2.15
C PHE A 674 -21.37 -29.64 -2.47
N LYS A 675 -20.20 -29.50 -1.81
CA LYS A 675 -19.23 -28.44 -2.11
C LYS A 675 -18.64 -28.55 -3.52
N GLY A 676 -18.51 -29.75 -4.07
CA GLY A 676 -18.12 -29.98 -5.46
C GLY A 676 -19.16 -29.43 -6.43
N GLY A 677 -20.44 -29.78 -6.22
CA GLY A 677 -21.57 -29.29 -7.01
C GLY A 677 -21.72 -27.77 -6.94
N LEU A 678 -21.54 -27.17 -5.76
CA LEU A 678 -21.51 -25.71 -5.61
C LEU A 678 -20.43 -25.06 -6.49
N LYS A 679 -19.27 -25.70 -6.65
CA LYS A 679 -18.18 -25.16 -7.47
C LYS A 679 -18.46 -25.25 -8.96
N VAL A 680 -19.18 -26.28 -9.39
CA VAL A 680 -19.71 -26.38 -10.76
C VAL A 680 -20.69 -25.23 -11.00
N LEU A 681 -21.63 -25.02 -10.08
CA LEU A 681 -22.60 -23.92 -10.15
C LEU A 681 -21.91 -22.54 -10.19
N GLU A 682 -20.92 -22.31 -9.32
CA GLU A 682 -20.13 -21.07 -9.30
C GLU A 682 -19.36 -20.84 -10.61
N ALA A 683 -18.80 -21.90 -11.21
CA ALA A 683 -18.09 -21.81 -12.48
C ALA A 683 -19.03 -21.41 -13.63
N ILE A 684 -20.26 -21.95 -13.66
CA ILE A 684 -21.30 -21.58 -14.62
C ILE A 684 -21.59 -20.08 -14.50
N PHE A 685 -21.94 -19.59 -13.31
CA PHE A 685 -22.22 -18.17 -13.11
C PHE A 685 -21.02 -17.28 -13.48
N HIS A 686 -19.81 -17.64 -13.06
CA HIS A 686 -18.63 -16.83 -13.34
C HIS A 686 -18.36 -16.70 -14.85
N ARG A 687 -18.61 -17.74 -15.66
CA ARG A 687 -18.34 -17.67 -17.11
C ARG A 687 -19.46 -17.08 -17.93
N THR A 688 -20.72 -17.32 -17.58
CA THR A 688 -21.85 -16.75 -18.33
C THR A 688 -22.14 -15.29 -17.98
N SER A 689 -21.72 -14.84 -16.79
CA SER A 689 -22.19 -13.55 -16.24
C SER A 689 -21.13 -12.44 -16.21
N PHE A 690 -19.84 -12.76 -16.37
CA PHE A 690 -18.72 -11.80 -16.34
C PHE A 690 -18.17 -11.50 -17.73
N PHE A 691 -17.71 -10.26 -17.92
CA PHE A 691 -16.90 -9.88 -19.08
C PHE A 691 -15.53 -10.53 -19.02
N TYR A 692 -15.11 -11.16 -20.12
CA TYR A 692 -13.75 -11.67 -20.29
C TYR A 692 -13.30 -11.53 -21.74
N ILE A 693 -11.99 -11.47 -21.93
CA ILE A 693 -11.37 -11.41 -23.27
C ILE A 693 -11.28 -12.83 -23.81
N ILE A 694 -11.73 -13.02 -25.04
CA ILE A 694 -11.58 -14.26 -25.80
C ILE A 694 -10.15 -14.25 -26.38
N PRO A 695 -9.32 -15.28 -26.12
CA PRO A 695 -7.95 -15.33 -26.62
C PRO A 695 -7.92 -15.34 -28.16
N ASP A 696 -7.22 -14.38 -28.77
CA ASP A 696 -6.94 -14.38 -30.20
C ASP A 696 -5.61 -15.09 -30.48
N LYS A 697 -5.70 -16.26 -31.15
CA LYS A 697 -4.57 -17.13 -31.49
C LYS A 697 -3.64 -16.54 -32.55
N ASN A 698 -4.09 -15.54 -33.31
CA ASN A 698 -3.33 -14.91 -34.39
C ASN A 698 -2.76 -13.54 -33.99
N SER A 699 -2.91 -13.16 -32.72
CA SER A 699 -2.40 -11.88 -32.23
C SER A 699 -0.87 -11.85 -32.20
N LYS A 700 -0.28 -10.70 -32.55
CA LYS A 700 1.17 -10.48 -32.44
C LYS A 700 1.63 -10.72 -31.00
N VAL A 701 2.80 -11.31 -30.82
CA VAL A 701 3.39 -11.54 -29.49
C VAL A 701 3.61 -10.22 -28.73
N ILE A 702 4.13 -9.21 -29.44
CA ILE A 702 4.43 -7.89 -28.91
C ILE A 702 3.55 -6.86 -29.63
N GLY A 703 2.95 -5.95 -28.86
CA GLY A 703 2.12 -4.88 -29.38
C GLY A 703 2.13 -3.64 -28.49
N THR A 704 1.41 -2.61 -28.90
CA THR A 704 1.16 -1.42 -28.08
C THR A 704 -0.31 -1.35 -27.69
N MET A 705 -0.65 -0.42 -26.79
CA MET A 705 -2.05 -0.15 -26.43
C MET A 705 -2.90 0.43 -27.58
N GLU A 706 -2.35 0.63 -28.77
CA GLU A 706 -3.09 1.13 -29.96
C GLU A 706 -3.31 0.03 -30.99
N THR A 707 -2.40 -0.94 -31.04
CA THR A 707 -2.48 -2.04 -32.00
C THR A 707 -3.41 -3.16 -31.52
N ILE A 708 -3.68 -3.26 -30.22
CA ILE A 708 -4.49 -4.34 -29.67
C ILE A 708 -5.98 -4.10 -29.89
N GLN A 709 -6.69 -5.15 -30.32
CA GLN A 709 -8.15 -5.16 -30.44
C GLN A 709 -8.69 -6.32 -29.59
N PRO A 710 -9.12 -6.07 -28.35
CA PRO A 710 -9.64 -7.13 -27.50
C PRO A 710 -11.00 -7.60 -28.03
N HIS A 711 -11.13 -8.91 -28.28
CA HIS A 711 -12.42 -9.54 -28.56
C HIS A 711 -13.11 -9.90 -27.24
N TRP A 712 -14.22 -9.23 -26.94
CA TRP A 712 -14.93 -9.36 -25.67
C TRP A 712 -16.06 -10.36 -25.75
N TYR A 713 -16.18 -11.20 -24.73
CA TYR A 713 -17.46 -11.80 -24.39
C TYR A 713 -18.30 -10.77 -23.61
N GLU A 714 -19.50 -10.49 -24.11
CA GLU A 714 -20.47 -9.59 -23.50
C GLU A 714 -21.73 -10.35 -23.05
N PRO A 715 -22.11 -10.29 -21.76
CA PRO A 715 -23.33 -10.92 -21.28
C PRO A 715 -24.59 -10.23 -21.87
N GLY A 716 -25.26 -10.87 -22.84
CA GLY A 716 -26.30 -10.22 -23.64
C GLY A 716 -27.52 -11.10 -23.97
N ALA A 717 -27.39 -12.10 -24.83
CA ALA A 717 -28.52 -12.95 -25.27
C ALA A 717 -28.65 -14.28 -24.51
N GLN A 718 -27.57 -14.72 -23.85
CA GLN A 718 -27.39 -16.05 -23.24
C GLN A 718 -27.61 -16.03 -21.71
N LEU A 719 -28.22 -14.98 -21.18
CA LEU A 719 -28.47 -14.83 -19.74
C LEU A 719 -29.69 -15.62 -19.25
N THR A 720 -30.47 -16.21 -20.15
CA THR A 720 -31.66 -17.03 -19.82
C THR A 720 -31.28 -18.20 -18.92
N PHE A 721 -30.31 -19.03 -19.33
CA PHE A 721 -29.85 -20.18 -18.58
C PHE A 721 -29.36 -19.86 -17.15
N PRO A 722 -28.45 -18.89 -16.93
CA PRO A 722 -28.03 -18.55 -15.57
C PRO A 722 -29.16 -17.93 -14.73
N TYR A 723 -30.11 -17.19 -15.32
CA TYR A 723 -31.29 -16.72 -14.57
C TYR A 723 -32.23 -17.87 -14.18
N GLU A 724 -32.49 -18.83 -15.07
CA GLU A 724 -33.28 -20.04 -14.77
C GLU A 724 -32.66 -20.86 -13.63
N LEU A 725 -31.33 -21.07 -13.66
CA LEU A 725 -30.60 -21.72 -12.58
C LEU A 725 -30.68 -20.93 -11.28
N LEU A 726 -30.49 -19.61 -11.33
CA LEU A 726 -30.59 -18.75 -10.15
C LEU A 726 -31.97 -18.85 -9.51
N ASP A 727 -33.04 -18.76 -10.31
CA ASP A 727 -34.43 -18.80 -9.82
C ASP A 727 -34.78 -20.15 -9.20
N SER A 728 -34.38 -21.25 -9.85
CA SER A 728 -34.60 -22.61 -9.31
C SER A 728 -33.90 -22.83 -7.96
N TYR A 729 -32.64 -22.41 -7.81
CA TYR A 729 -31.91 -22.57 -6.55
C TYR A 729 -32.31 -21.56 -5.47
N LEU A 730 -32.83 -20.39 -5.85
CA LEU A 730 -33.46 -19.47 -4.89
C LEU A 730 -34.78 -20.04 -4.36
N GLN A 731 -35.59 -20.67 -5.22
CA GLN A 731 -36.79 -21.39 -4.78
C GLN A 731 -36.45 -22.58 -3.88
N LEU A 732 -35.44 -23.37 -4.25
CA LEU A 732 -34.96 -24.50 -3.44
C LEU A 732 -34.42 -24.05 -2.07
N SER A 733 -33.68 -22.94 -2.03
CA SER A 733 -33.15 -22.40 -0.78
C SER A 733 -34.28 -21.94 0.15
N GLN A 734 -35.30 -21.29 -0.41
CA GLN A 734 -36.47 -20.85 0.34
C GLN A 734 -37.29 -22.04 0.87
N SER A 735 -37.56 -23.06 0.04
CA SER A 735 -38.35 -24.21 0.46
C SER A 735 -37.65 -25.02 1.55
N LYS A 736 -36.35 -25.29 1.40
CA LYS A 736 -35.54 -25.96 2.43
C LYS A 736 -35.45 -25.12 3.72
N LEU A 737 -35.34 -23.80 3.61
CA LEU A 737 -35.35 -22.93 4.78
C LEU A 737 -36.68 -22.97 5.52
N ASN A 738 -37.80 -22.87 4.80
CA ASN A 738 -39.14 -22.95 5.39
C ASN A 738 -39.34 -24.32 6.06
N GLN A 739 -38.94 -25.42 5.42
CA GLN A 739 -39.01 -26.76 6.00
C GLN A 739 -38.27 -26.84 7.34
N VAL A 740 -37.02 -26.34 7.41
CA VAL A 740 -36.21 -26.33 8.63
C VAL A 740 -36.85 -25.46 9.73
N LEU A 741 -37.47 -24.34 9.37
CA LEU A 741 -38.14 -23.47 10.33
C LEU A 741 -39.47 -24.07 10.83
N GLU A 742 -40.22 -24.76 9.98
CA GLU A 742 -41.50 -25.40 10.32
C GLU A 742 -41.29 -26.66 11.18
N THR A 743 -40.32 -27.53 10.86
CA THR A 743 -40.01 -28.73 11.67
C THR A 743 -39.54 -28.42 13.08
N SER A 744 -38.93 -27.24 13.30
CA SER A 744 -38.54 -26.79 14.64
C SER A 744 -39.73 -26.50 15.59
N THR A 745 -40.97 -26.53 15.09
CA THR A 745 -42.20 -26.31 15.88
C THR A 745 -42.98 -27.58 16.22
N VAL A 746 -42.70 -28.72 15.57
CA VAL A 746 -43.43 -29.98 15.76
C VAL A 746 -42.45 -31.15 15.83
N GLN A 747 -42.43 -31.89 16.95
CA GLN A 747 -41.70 -33.15 17.07
C GLN A 747 -42.34 -34.19 16.13
N VAL A 748 -41.83 -34.31 14.90
CA VAL A 748 -42.18 -35.44 14.01
C VAL A 748 -40.92 -36.25 13.75
N GLU A 749 -40.96 -37.51 14.17
CA GLU A 749 -40.02 -38.56 13.82
C GLU A 749 -40.21 -38.97 12.35
N GLU A 750 -39.73 -38.16 11.40
CA GLU A 750 -39.55 -38.63 10.02
C GLU A 750 -38.07 -38.58 9.63
N ALA A 751 -37.59 -39.73 9.17
CA ALA A 751 -36.21 -40.02 8.83
C ALA A 751 -35.77 -39.25 7.56
N SER A 752 -35.45 -37.96 7.71
CA SER A 752 -34.58 -37.28 6.73
C SER A 752 -33.11 -37.68 7.01
N GLU A 753 -32.36 -38.08 5.98
CA GLU A 753 -30.95 -38.50 6.13
C GLU A 753 -30.01 -37.38 6.66
N LEU A 754 -30.46 -36.11 6.64
CA LEU A 754 -29.67 -34.93 7.01
C LEU A 754 -30.34 -34.16 8.13
N THR A 755 -29.61 -33.91 9.21
CA THR A 755 -30.09 -33.09 10.35
C THR A 755 -30.46 -31.66 9.92
N GLU A 756 -31.44 -31.04 10.57
CA GLU A 756 -31.86 -29.65 10.34
C GLU A 756 -30.67 -28.65 10.31
N ARG A 757 -29.69 -28.85 11.21
CA ARG A 757 -28.44 -28.05 11.23
C ARG A 757 -27.62 -28.20 9.96
N GLN A 758 -27.47 -29.42 9.45
CA GLN A 758 -26.72 -29.68 8.21
C GLN A 758 -27.47 -29.12 7.00
N GLN A 759 -28.81 -29.16 7.01
CA GLN A 759 -29.63 -28.55 5.97
C GLN A 759 -29.45 -27.03 5.97
N LEU A 760 -29.54 -26.37 7.13
CA LEU A 760 -29.29 -24.94 7.26
C LEU A 760 -27.86 -24.54 6.83
N GLU A 761 -26.84 -25.33 7.21
CA GLU A 761 -25.46 -25.10 6.78
C GLU A 761 -25.34 -25.13 5.25
N ARG A 762 -25.97 -26.12 4.59
CA ARG A 762 -25.96 -26.25 3.13
C ARG A 762 -26.71 -25.11 2.45
N THR A 763 -27.85 -24.68 2.99
CA THR A 763 -28.59 -23.52 2.49
C THR A 763 -27.75 -22.24 2.57
N LEU A 764 -27.04 -22.01 3.68
CA LEU A 764 -26.13 -20.86 3.80
C LEU A 764 -24.95 -20.93 2.83
N LEU A 765 -24.36 -22.11 2.62
CA LEU A 765 -23.29 -22.29 1.62
C LEU A 765 -23.80 -21.99 0.21
N LEU A 766 -25.01 -22.43 -0.14
CA LEU A 766 -25.64 -22.12 -1.42
C LEU A 766 -25.90 -20.62 -1.55
N LEU A 767 -26.50 -19.97 -0.56
CA LEU A 767 -26.71 -18.51 -0.54
C LEU A 767 -25.39 -17.73 -0.64
N HIS A 768 -24.32 -18.22 -0.02
CA HIS A 768 -23.00 -17.64 -0.17
C HIS A 768 -22.53 -17.69 -1.62
N SER A 769 -22.62 -18.86 -2.28
CA SER A 769 -22.24 -19.02 -3.69
C SER A 769 -23.11 -18.15 -4.62
N LEU A 770 -24.42 -18.09 -4.40
CA LEU A 770 -25.33 -17.25 -5.17
C LEU A 770 -25.00 -15.75 -5.01
N THR A 771 -24.80 -15.28 -3.78
CA THR A 771 -24.46 -13.86 -3.55
C THR A 771 -23.07 -13.48 -4.08
N SER A 772 -22.09 -14.38 -4.01
CA SER A 772 -20.70 -14.08 -4.36
C SER A 772 -20.33 -14.31 -5.83
N HIS A 773 -20.98 -15.25 -6.54
CA HIS A 773 -20.64 -15.62 -7.92
C HIS A 773 -21.76 -15.28 -8.90
N ALA A 774 -23.04 -15.40 -8.50
CA ALA A 774 -24.17 -14.86 -9.25
C ALA A 774 -24.47 -13.39 -8.89
N GLY A 775 -23.66 -12.78 -8.03
CA GLY A 775 -23.84 -11.41 -7.57
C GLY A 775 -23.93 -10.36 -8.67
N ILE A 776 -23.21 -10.55 -9.78
CA ILE A 776 -23.25 -9.66 -10.95
C ILE A 776 -24.55 -9.76 -11.78
N LEU A 777 -25.41 -10.74 -11.48
CA LEU A 777 -26.75 -10.90 -12.04
C LEU A 777 -27.83 -10.30 -11.14
N LEU A 778 -27.48 -9.95 -9.89
CA LEU A 778 -28.39 -9.33 -8.96
C LEU A 778 -28.26 -7.81 -9.11
N ARG A 779 -29.38 -7.16 -9.42
CA ARG A 779 -29.43 -5.69 -9.48
C ARG A 779 -29.19 -5.12 -8.09
N ASN A 780 -28.43 -4.03 -8.03
CA ASN A 780 -28.20 -3.37 -6.76
C ASN A 780 -29.49 -2.67 -6.31
N THR A 781 -29.81 -2.68 -5.02
CA THR A 781 -31.00 -1.99 -4.48
C THR A 781 -30.97 -0.48 -4.71
N THR A 782 -29.82 0.01 -5.19
CA THR A 782 -29.52 1.42 -5.42
C THR A 782 -29.31 1.74 -6.89
N GLU A 783 -29.43 0.78 -7.82
CA GLU A 783 -29.36 0.99 -9.29
C GLU A 783 -30.62 1.69 -9.83
N HIS A 784 -30.95 2.86 -9.25
CA HIS A 784 -31.57 3.92 -10.01
C HIS A 784 -30.48 4.58 -10.88
N PRO A 785 -30.80 5.05 -12.10
CA PRO A 785 -29.85 5.66 -13.03
C PRO A 785 -29.30 7.04 -12.59
N SER A 786 -29.51 7.42 -11.32
CA SER A 786 -29.09 8.70 -10.73
C SER A 786 -27.91 8.52 -9.79
N ASP A 787 -27.05 9.54 -9.69
CA ASP A 787 -25.92 9.57 -8.77
C ASP A 787 -26.35 9.35 -7.31
N LEU A 788 -25.46 8.77 -6.50
CA LEU A 788 -25.71 8.59 -5.07
C LEU A 788 -25.65 9.95 -4.38
N VAL A 789 -26.81 10.45 -3.93
CA VAL A 789 -26.94 11.71 -3.20
C VAL A 789 -27.09 11.43 -1.72
N ILE A 790 -26.13 11.88 -0.91
CA ILE A 790 -26.17 11.77 0.54
C ILE A 790 -26.51 13.15 1.10
N PRO A 791 -27.71 13.35 1.68
CA PRO A 791 -28.11 14.64 2.22
C PRO A 791 -27.23 15.01 3.42
N GLN A 792 -26.94 16.29 3.55
CA GLN A 792 -26.26 16.86 4.71
C GLN A 792 -27.05 18.02 5.27
N GLU A 793 -27.06 18.15 6.60
CA GLU A 793 -27.69 19.30 7.24
C GLU A 793 -26.81 20.53 7.10
N GLY A 794 -27.35 21.59 6.49
CA GLY A 794 -26.69 22.88 6.37
C GLY A 794 -25.62 22.98 5.26
N PHE A 795 -25.32 21.87 4.58
CA PHE A 795 -24.31 21.76 3.51
C PHE A 795 -24.90 21.13 2.23
N PRO A 796 -24.25 21.31 1.06
CA PRO A 796 -24.63 20.60 -0.16
C PRO A 796 -24.55 19.08 0.02
N SER A 797 -25.46 18.35 -0.63
CA SER A 797 -25.43 16.89 -0.61
C SER A 797 -24.15 16.34 -1.23
N VAL A 798 -23.60 15.27 -0.65
CA VAL A 798 -22.46 14.57 -1.25
C VAL A 798 -22.96 13.75 -2.43
N ILE A 799 -22.41 14.03 -3.60
CA ILE A 799 -22.69 13.26 -4.81
C ILE A 799 -21.54 12.30 -5.03
N ILE A 800 -21.83 11.01 -5.15
CA ILE A 800 -20.85 9.99 -5.52
C ILE A 800 -21.19 9.51 -6.92
N ASN A 801 -20.29 9.84 -7.87
CA ASN A 801 -20.45 9.55 -9.28
C ASN A 801 -20.44 8.03 -9.51
N ARG A 802 -21.36 7.54 -10.33
CA ARG A 802 -21.40 6.13 -10.74
C ARG A 802 -20.77 5.92 -12.11
N TYR A 803 -20.29 4.71 -12.34
CA TYR A 803 -19.62 4.29 -13.57
C TYR A 803 -20.48 3.26 -14.30
N SER A 804 -20.57 3.37 -15.62
CA SER A 804 -21.25 2.39 -16.46
C SER A 804 -20.58 0.99 -16.42
N ILE A 805 -21.39 -0.05 -16.23
CA ILE A 805 -20.99 -1.47 -16.33
C ILE A 805 -21.51 -2.13 -17.64
N GLY A 806 -22.30 -1.40 -18.45
CA GLY A 806 -22.78 -1.89 -19.75
C GLY A 806 -23.80 -3.04 -19.66
N LYS A 807 -24.61 -3.07 -18.61
CA LYS A 807 -25.72 -4.02 -18.43
C LYS A 807 -27.04 -3.28 -18.27
N HIS A 808 -28.09 -3.78 -18.94
CA HIS A 808 -29.47 -3.41 -18.68
C HIS A 808 -30.06 -4.43 -17.70
N PHE A 809 -30.42 -3.97 -16.50
CA PHE A 809 -31.16 -4.77 -15.54
C PHE A 809 -32.65 -4.54 -15.74
N ASP A 810 -33.40 -5.63 -15.82
CA ASP A 810 -34.86 -5.64 -15.78
C ASP A 810 -35.36 -5.60 -14.32
N ASP A 811 -36.60 -5.18 -14.08
CA ASP A 811 -37.12 -5.07 -12.71
C ASP A 811 -37.19 -6.42 -11.97
N SER A 812 -37.23 -7.54 -12.69
CA SER A 812 -37.22 -8.91 -12.11
C SER A 812 -35.97 -9.21 -11.29
N THR A 813 -34.82 -8.60 -11.62
CA THR A 813 -33.55 -8.78 -10.89
C THR A 813 -33.57 -8.20 -9.49
N TYR A 814 -34.36 -7.14 -9.26
CA TYR A 814 -34.57 -6.57 -7.92
C TYR A 814 -35.27 -7.58 -7.00
N ALA A 815 -36.32 -8.23 -7.50
CA ALA A 815 -37.09 -9.24 -6.75
C ALA A 815 -36.22 -10.43 -6.30
N ARG A 816 -35.24 -10.86 -7.12
CA ARG A 816 -34.30 -11.93 -6.75
C ARG A 816 -33.44 -11.55 -5.56
N ARG A 817 -32.90 -10.32 -5.54
CA ARG A 817 -32.08 -9.83 -4.43
C ARG A 817 -32.92 -9.64 -3.16
N GLU A 818 -34.14 -9.14 -3.30
CA GLU A 818 -35.09 -9.00 -2.18
C GLU A 818 -35.43 -10.36 -1.55
N LYS A 819 -35.63 -11.41 -2.37
CA LYS A 819 -35.84 -12.78 -1.88
C LYS A 819 -34.65 -13.32 -1.08
N ILE A 820 -33.41 -13.02 -1.49
CA ILE A 820 -32.23 -13.36 -0.69
C ILE A 820 -32.24 -12.61 0.64
N ALA A 821 -32.57 -11.32 0.59
CA ALA A 821 -32.65 -10.48 1.78
C ALA A 821 -33.71 -11.00 2.78
N SER A 822 -34.90 -11.39 2.31
CA SER A 822 -35.95 -11.94 3.16
C SER A 822 -35.53 -13.26 3.82
N MET A 823 -34.91 -14.19 3.08
CA MET A 823 -34.33 -15.41 3.64
C MET A 823 -33.26 -15.10 4.70
N LEU A 824 -32.38 -14.15 4.43
CA LEU A 824 -31.36 -13.74 5.41
C LEU A 824 -31.98 -13.14 6.66
N LEU A 825 -33.04 -12.34 6.55
CA LEU A 825 -33.75 -11.78 7.69
C LEU A 825 -34.48 -12.88 8.51
N GLN A 826 -35.06 -13.88 7.85
CA GLN A 826 -35.66 -15.06 8.50
C GLN A 826 -34.62 -15.88 9.27
N ILE A 827 -33.45 -16.14 8.69
CA ILE A 827 -32.36 -16.82 9.40
C ILE A 827 -31.84 -15.93 10.54
N SER A 828 -31.80 -14.62 10.32
CA SER A 828 -31.31 -13.65 11.29
C SER A 828 -32.23 -13.49 12.50
N SER A 829 -33.53 -13.77 12.41
CA SER A 829 -34.41 -13.74 13.59
C SER A 829 -34.09 -14.85 14.59
N LEU A 830 -33.38 -15.91 14.16
CA LEU A 830 -32.83 -16.93 15.07
C LEU A 830 -31.62 -16.40 15.87
N VAL A 831 -30.99 -15.30 15.43
CA VAL A 831 -29.84 -14.69 16.11
C VAL A 831 -30.33 -13.88 17.31
N GLY A 832 -30.42 -14.55 18.46
CA GLY A 832 -30.78 -13.94 19.74
C GLY A 832 -31.82 -14.73 20.54
N SER A 833 -32.63 -15.55 19.87
CA SER A 833 -33.32 -16.66 20.53
C SER A 833 -32.29 -17.76 20.80
N SER A 834 -32.33 -18.42 21.94
CA SER A 834 -31.43 -19.54 22.29
C SER A 834 -31.76 -20.79 21.45
N SER A 835 -31.73 -20.64 20.11
CA SER A 835 -32.10 -21.69 19.16
C SER A 835 -30.99 -22.74 19.10
N PRO A 836 -31.32 -24.03 19.23
CA PRO A 836 -30.34 -25.09 19.06
C PRO A 836 -29.81 -25.16 17.62
N LEU A 837 -30.41 -24.50 16.63
CA LEU A 837 -29.97 -24.59 15.23
C LEU A 837 -28.64 -23.88 14.95
N LEU A 838 -28.32 -22.81 15.70
CA LEU A 838 -27.14 -21.98 15.44
C LEU A 838 -25.88 -22.55 16.13
N SER A 839 -25.05 -23.25 15.36
CA SER A 839 -23.70 -23.62 15.78
C SER A 839 -22.69 -22.50 15.48
N ALA A 840 -21.46 -22.61 16.03
CA ALA A 840 -20.37 -21.71 15.70
C ALA A 840 -20.07 -21.67 14.18
N SER A 841 -20.08 -22.82 13.50
CA SER A 841 -19.83 -22.90 12.05
C SER A 841 -20.92 -22.21 11.23
N ILE A 842 -22.19 -22.43 11.59
CA ILE A 842 -23.35 -21.83 10.90
C ILE A 842 -23.35 -20.31 11.09
N SER A 843 -23.05 -19.82 12.29
CA SER A 843 -22.99 -18.39 12.59
C SER A 843 -21.84 -17.70 11.85
N GLU A 844 -20.68 -18.36 11.70
CA GLU A 844 -19.56 -17.87 10.89
C GLU A 844 -19.93 -17.77 9.39
N GLN A 845 -20.65 -18.77 8.88
CA GLN A 845 -21.14 -18.78 7.50
C GLN A 845 -22.19 -17.70 7.28
N LEU A 846 -23.16 -17.54 8.18
CA LEU A 846 -24.16 -16.48 8.11
C LEU A 846 -23.49 -15.09 8.02
N SER A 847 -22.50 -14.84 8.88
CA SER A 847 -21.71 -13.60 8.80
C SER A 847 -21.02 -13.42 7.45
N SER A 848 -20.53 -14.51 6.85
CA SER A 848 -19.88 -14.46 5.54
C SER A 848 -20.87 -14.17 4.40
N VAL A 849 -22.08 -14.71 4.48
CA VAL A 849 -23.16 -14.47 3.49
C VAL A 849 -23.68 -13.04 3.60
N ILE A 850 -23.92 -12.53 4.82
CA ILE A 850 -24.32 -11.13 5.04
C ILE A 850 -23.27 -10.20 4.46
N HIS A 851 -21.99 -10.47 4.74
CA HIS A 851 -20.89 -9.68 4.19
C HIS A 851 -20.86 -9.67 2.66
N THR A 852 -21.01 -10.82 1.99
CA THR A 852 -21.02 -10.87 0.52
C THR A 852 -22.26 -10.24 -0.10
N PHE A 853 -23.42 -10.38 0.55
CA PHE A 853 -24.65 -9.71 0.14
C PHE A 853 -24.54 -8.18 0.23
N LEU A 854 -23.93 -7.67 1.32
CA LEU A 854 -23.67 -6.25 1.50
C LEU A 854 -22.56 -5.74 0.56
N GLN A 855 -21.65 -6.57 0.07
CA GLN A 855 -20.63 -6.17 -0.92
C GLN A 855 -21.11 -6.17 -2.38
N GLU A 856 -22.42 -6.40 -2.60
CA GLU A 856 -23.02 -6.39 -3.94
C GLU A 856 -22.33 -7.37 -4.90
N GLY A 857 -21.85 -8.49 -4.34
CA GLY A 857 -21.50 -9.68 -5.11
C GLY A 857 -20.18 -9.70 -5.86
N THR A 858 -19.31 -8.69 -5.72
CA THR A 858 -17.93 -8.77 -6.21
C THR A 858 -16.98 -9.26 -5.11
N SER A 859 -16.45 -10.48 -5.25
CA SER A 859 -15.40 -10.98 -4.33
C SER A 859 -14.13 -10.14 -4.47
N VAL A 860 -13.88 -9.25 -3.49
CA VAL A 860 -12.64 -8.45 -3.37
C VAL A 860 -11.39 -9.34 -3.46
N GLN A 861 -11.46 -10.57 -2.96
CA GLN A 861 -10.37 -11.54 -2.99
C GLN A 861 -9.98 -11.95 -4.42
N HIS A 862 -10.96 -12.21 -5.29
CA HIS A 862 -10.71 -12.54 -6.70
C HIS A 862 -9.95 -11.42 -7.43
N ILE A 863 -10.32 -10.18 -7.12
CA ILE A 863 -9.77 -8.99 -7.77
C ILE A 863 -8.36 -8.70 -7.28
N THR A 864 -8.13 -8.76 -5.97
CA THR A 864 -6.78 -8.60 -5.38
C THR A 864 -5.82 -9.68 -5.89
N GLY A 865 -6.30 -10.92 -6.11
CA GLY A 865 -5.52 -11.98 -6.72
C GLY A 865 -5.11 -11.68 -8.17
N LYS A 866 -6.05 -11.20 -9.00
CA LYS A 866 -5.75 -10.77 -10.39
C LYS A 866 -4.80 -9.58 -10.43
N GLU A 867 -4.98 -8.58 -9.55
CA GLU A 867 -4.07 -7.44 -9.43
C GLU A 867 -2.65 -7.88 -9.05
N PHE A 868 -2.53 -8.80 -8.10
CA PHE A 868 -1.25 -9.35 -7.69
C PHE A 868 -0.55 -10.11 -8.84
N SER A 869 -1.29 -10.95 -9.57
CA SER A 869 -0.78 -11.67 -10.75
C SER A 869 -0.30 -10.70 -11.83
N TYR A 870 -1.13 -9.71 -12.22
CA TYR A 870 -0.76 -8.68 -13.19
C TYR A 870 0.50 -7.91 -12.76
N ASN A 871 0.56 -7.45 -11.51
CA ASN A 871 1.72 -6.69 -11.01
C ASN A 871 3.00 -7.55 -10.96
N THR A 872 2.88 -8.84 -10.70
CA THR A 872 3.99 -9.78 -10.69
C THR A 872 4.51 -10.02 -12.12
N GLN A 873 3.63 -10.35 -13.05
CA GLN A 873 3.99 -10.54 -14.46
C GLN A 873 4.54 -9.26 -15.09
N LYS A 874 3.94 -8.11 -14.78
CA LYS A 874 4.45 -6.81 -15.18
C LYS A 874 5.90 -6.65 -14.74
N LYS A 875 6.24 -6.87 -13.47
CA LYS A 875 7.63 -6.75 -12.98
C LYS A 875 8.62 -7.66 -13.71
N ILE A 876 8.18 -8.84 -14.14
CA ILE A 876 9.02 -9.85 -14.80
C ILE A 876 9.21 -9.52 -16.29
N LEU A 877 8.12 -9.22 -16.98
CA LEU A 877 8.07 -9.04 -18.44
C LEU A 877 8.34 -7.59 -18.88
N THR A 878 8.12 -6.60 -18.03
CA THR A 878 8.64 -5.25 -18.26
C THR A 878 10.14 -5.26 -17.97
N CYS A 879 10.92 -5.67 -18.96
CA CYS A 879 12.34 -5.40 -19.01
C CYS A 879 12.56 -3.88 -18.81
N PRO A 880 13.60 -3.43 -18.08
CA PRO A 880 13.97 -2.01 -17.91
C PRO A 880 14.23 -1.21 -19.21
N LEU A 881 14.10 -1.85 -20.37
CA LEU A 881 14.24 -1.29 -21.72
C LEU A 881 13.16 -0.30 -22.12
N TYR A 882 12.07 -0.20 -21.38
CA TYR A 882 11.17 0.94 -21.54
C TYR A 882 11.62 2.05 -20.61
N PRO A 883 12.27 3.11 -21.13
CA PRO A 883 12.84 4.14 -20.28
C PRO A 883 11.78 4.73 -19.38
N GLU A 884 12.20 5.13 -18.17
CA GLU A 884 11.43 6.01 -17.30
C GLU A 884 11.04 7.25 -18.10
N GLY A 885 9.78 7.32 -18.55
CA GLY A 885 9.26 8.45 -19.32
C GLY A 885 8.72 8.14 -20.72
N ALA A 886 8.91 6.93 -21.26
CA ALA A 886 8.15 6.53 -22.45
C ALA A 886 6.64 6.60 -22.13
N THR A 887 5.86 7.25 -22.99
CA THR A 887 4.41 7.27 -22.85
C THR A 887 3.90 5.83 -22.84
N ASN A 888 2.76 5.55 -22.19
CA ASN A 888 2.18 4.20 -22.23
C ASN A 888 1.82 3.74 -23.66
N GLU A 889 1.87 4.64 -24.63
CA GLU A 889 1.50 4.46 -26.04
C GLU A 889 2.68 3.91 -26.85
N GLU A 890 3.92 4.30 -26.53
CA GLU A 890 5.15 3.78 -27.18
C GLU A 890 5.67 2.45 -26.60
N LYS A 891 5.18 2.05 -25.42
CA LYS A 891 5.68 0.84 -24.75
C LYS A 891 5.14 -0.41 -25.43
N GLN A 892 5.97 -0.99 -26.27
CA GLN A 892 5.77 -2.35 -26.76
C GLN A 892 5.75 -3.31 -25.57
N LEU A 893 4.74 -4.14 -25.42
CA LEU A 893 4.66 -5.12 -24.33
C LEU A 893 4.06 -6.40 -24.88
N PRO A 894 4.27 -7.54 -24.20
CA PRO A 894 3.56 -8.76 -24.55
C PRO A 894 2.05 -8.49 -24.60
N VAL A 895 1.39 -8.86 -25.70
CA VAL A 895 -0.05 -8.60 -25.88
C VAL A 895 -0.87 -9.25 -24.77
N SER A 896 -0.46 -10.43 -24.30
CA SER A 896 -1.05 -11.09 -23.13
C SER A 896 -1.10 -10.20 -21.87
N LEU A 897 -0.02 -9.45 -21.60
CA LEU A 897 0.06 -8.52 -20.47
C LEU A 897 -0.81 -7.27 -20.69
N LEU A 898 -0.90 -6.79 -21.93
CA LEU A 898 -1.77 -5.66 -22.30
C LEU A 898 -3.25 -6.05 -22.14
N MET A 899 -3.66 -7.23 -22.63
CA MET A 899 -5.02 -7.76 -22.47
C MET A 899 -5.39 -7.94 -21.00
N GLN A 900 -4.48 -8.47 -20.18
CA GLN A 900 -4.69 -8.52 -18.73
C GLN A 900 -4.90 -7.13 -18.11
N ARG A 901 -4.14 -6.12 -18.54
CA ARG A 901 -4.32 -4.74 -18.07
C ARG A 901 -5.70 -4.19 -18.45
N VAL A 902 -6.18 -4.44 -19.67
CA VAL A 902 -7.51 -3.98 -20.11
C VAL A 902 -8.61 -4.68 -19.30
N SER A 903 -8.53 -6.00 -19.13
CA SER A 903 -9.50 -6.73 -18.29
C SER A 903 -9.50 -6.30 -16.83
N PHE A 904 -8.34 -5.96 -16.29
CA PHE A 904 -8.23 -5.44 -14.94
C PHE A 904 -8.89 -4.06 -14.80
N GLN A 905 -8.89 -3.23 -15.84
CA GLN A 905 -9.56 -1.94 -15.82
C GLN A 905 -11.08 -2.07 -15.67
N ILE A 906 -11.71 -3.02 -16.38
CA ILE A 906 -13.16 -3.27 -16.27
C ILE A 906 -13.52 -3.75 -14.86
N ILE A 907 -12.70 -4.65 -14.30
CA ILE A 907 -12.89 -5.14 -12.94
C ILE A 907 -12.80 -3.98 -11.93
N ARG A 908 -11.91 -3.02 -12.14
CA ARG A 908 -11.81 -1.81 -11.30
C ARG A 908 -13.05 -0.92 -11.42
N ARG A 909 -13.62 -0.75 -12.62
CA ARG A 909 -14.90 -0.03 -12.81
C ARG A 909 -16.03 -0.68 -12.03
N MET A 910 -16.14 -2.01 -12.06
CA MET A 910 -17.12 -2.75 -11.26
C MET A 910 -16.94 -2.54 -9.76
N GLN A 911 -15.68 -2.48 -9.27
CA GLN A 911 -15.41 -2.17 -7.86
C GLN A 911 -15.78 -0.74 -7.49
N ALA A 912 -15.52 0.21 -8.38
CA ALA A 912 -15.82 1.62 -8.17
C ALA A 912 -17.32 1.84 -7.90
N GLN A 913 -18.18 1.09 -8.58
CA GLN A 913 -19.63 1.12 -8.35
C GLN A 913 -20.03 0.59 -6.96
N ASN A 914 -19.39 -0.49 -6.48
CA ASN A 914 -19.81 -1.20 -5.26
C ASN A 914 -19.23 -0.62 -3.96
N LEU A 915 -18.50 0.50 -4.02
CA LEU A 915 -17.79 1.06 -2.85
C LEU A 915 -18.68 1.90 -1.93
N TYR A 916 -19.85 2.35 -2.36
CA TYR A 916 -20.80 3.08 -1.51
C TYR A 916 -22.25 2.68 -1.78
N ILE A 917 -22.97 2.40 -0.69
CA ILE A 917 -24.32 1.82 -0.75
C ILE A 917 -25.31 2.78 -0.09
N CYS A 918 -26.42 3.10 -0.76
CA CYS A 918 -27.60 3.64 -0.08
C CYS A 918 -28.10 2.58 0.91
N THR A 919 -28.15 2.94 2.19
CA THR A 919 -28.73 2.07 3.19
C THR A 919 -30.25 2.13 3.09
N ASN A 920 -30.89 0.95 3.07
CA ASN A 920 -32.33 0.80 3.21
C ASN A 920 -32.61 0.05 4.53
N ASP A 921 -33.88 -0.09 4.90
CA ASP A 921 -34.28 -0.75 6.16
C ASP A 921 -33.74 -2.19 6.28
N VAL A 922 -33.64 -2.89 5.15
CA VAL A 922 -33.08 -4.25 5.08
C VAL A 922 -31.59 -4.25 5.38
N HIS A 923 -30.82 -3.34 4.77
CA HIS A 923 -29.40 -3.17 5.03
C HIS A 923 -29.17 -2.82 6.50
N GLU A 924 -29.94 -1.89 7.07
CA GLU A 924 -29.83 -1.55 8.49
C GLU A 924 -30.04 -2.79 9.38
N LYS A 925 -31.10 -3.57 9.14
CA LYS A 925 -31.38 -4.80 9.89
C LYS A 925 -30.25 -5.82 9.79
N LEU A 926 -29.71 -6.07 8.58
CA LEU A 926 -28.60 -7.01 8.39
C LEU A 926 -27.30 -6.54 9.05
N ILE A 927 -27.01 -5.24 9.01
CA ILE A 927 -25.86 -4.65 9.71
C ILE A 927 -26.00 -4.83 11.23
N GLN A 928 -27.22 -4.67 11.77
CA GLN A 928 -27.49 -4.92 13.20
C GLN A 928 -27.26 -6.39 13.57
N VAL A 929 -27.64 -7.32 12.70
CA VAL A 929 -27.36 -8.76 12.90
C VAL A 929 -25.86 -9.02 12.88
N GLN A 930 -25.15 -8.44 11.92
CA GLN A 930 -23.70 -8.54 11.80
C GLN A 930 -22.98 -7.98 13.03
N TYR A 931 -23.48 -6.87 13.59
CA TYR A 931 -23.03 -6.34 14.87
C TYR A 931 -23.30 -7.31 16.02
N LYS A 932 -24.49 -7.90 16.14
CA LYS A 932 -24.77 -8.93 17.17
C LYS A 932 -23.82 -10.13 17.07
N LEU A 933 -23.53 -10.61 15.86
CA LEU A 933 -22.57 -11.71 15.63
C LEU A 933 -21.14 -11.33 16.04
N SER A 934 -20.78 -10.05 15.93
CA SER A 934 -19.48 -9.53 16.38
C SER A 934 -19.31 -9.51 17.91
N LEU A 935 -20.39 -9.78 18.66
CA LEU A 935 -20.42 -9.91 20.12
C LEU A 935 -20.67 -11.35 20.60
N ASN A 936 -20.67 -12.31 19.68
CA ASN A 936 -20.98 -13.71 19.98
C ASN A 936 -19.98 -14.36 20.96
N GLU A 937 -20.46 -15.33 21.76
CA GLU A 937 -19.65 -16.10 22.71
C GLU A 937 -18.48 -16.81 22.03
N TYR A 938 -18.69 -17.39 20.84
CA TYR A 938 -17.67 -18.11 20.09
C TYR A 938 -16.63 -17.18 19.45
N ILE A 939 -15.36 -17.34 19.81
CA ILE A 939 -14.24 -16.51 19.33
C ILE A 939 -14.10 -16.56 17.80
N VAL A 940 -14.32 -17.72 17.18
CA VAL A 940 -14.19 -17.90 15.72
C VAL A 940 -15.22 -17.05 14.98
N VAL A 941 -16.49 -17.14 15.41
CA VAL A 941 -17.60 -16.31 14.89
C VAL A 941 -17.29 -14.83 15.09
N ARG A 942 -16.86 -14.47 16.31
CA ARG A 942 -16.56 -13.09 16.68
C ARG A 942 -15.49 -12.47 15.78
N ARG A 943 -14.35 -13.15 15.60
CA ARG A 943 -13.23 -12.66 14.77
C ARG A 943 -13.64 -12.47 13.32
N LYS A 944 -14.39 -13.43 12.76
CA LYS A 944 -14.90 -13.34 11.40
C LYS A 944 -15.88 -12.17 11.26
N ALA A 945 -16.84 -12.08 12.16
CA ALA A 945 -17.87 -11.05 12.14
C ALA A 945 -17.30 -9.64 12.37
N GLN A 946 -16.32 -9.48 13.26
CA GLN A 946 -15.60 -8.23 13.44
C GLN A 946 -14.81 -7.82 12.18
N SER A 947 -14.16 -8.76 11.50
CA SER A 947 -13.46 -8.47 10.25
C SER A 947 -14.42 -8.05 9.12
N CYS A 948 -15.60 -8.67 9.04
CA CYS A 948 -16.66 -8.29 8.10
C CYS A 948 -17.25 -6.92 8.46
N PHE A 949 -17.67 -6.73 9.72
CA PHE A 949 -18.27 -5.49 10.22
C PHE A 949 -17.34 -4.28 10.09
N THR A 950 -16.05 -4.42 10.44
CA THR A 950 -15.06 -3.33 10.26
C THR A 950 -14.80 -2.98 8.80
N ARG A 951 -14.97 -3.93 7.87
CA ARG A 951 -14.96 -3.64 6.42
C ARG A 951 -16.27 -2.96 5.99
N GLU A 952 -17.40 -3.29 6.59
CA GLU A 952 -18.70 -2.63 6.33
C GLU A 952 -18.68 -1.14 6.60
N TYR A 953 -17.95 -0.70 7.62
CA TYR A 953 -17.72 0.73 7.83
C TYR A 953 -17.12 1.44 6.61
N THR A 954 -16.36 0.76 5.74
CA THR A 954 -15.72 1.44 4.59
C THR A 954 -16.69 1.82 3.47
N TYR A 955 -17.84 1.12 3.34
CA TYR A 955 -18.82 1.35 2.28
C TYR A 955 -20.14 1.98 2.74
N LEU A 956 -20.40 2.03 4.05
CA LEU A 956 -21.63 2.57 4.63
C LEU A 956 -21.51 4.05 5.06
N PHE A 957 -21.08 4.93 4.16
CA PHE A 957 -20.73 6.32 4.50
C PHE A 957 -21.79 7.06 5.33
N ALA A 958 -23.08 6.94 4.99
CA ALA A 958 -24.17 7.63 5.70
C ALA A 958 -24.43 7.11 7.13
N MET A 959 -24.09 5.86 7.43
CA MET A 959 -24.42 5.20 8.71
C MET A 959 -23.22 5.11 9.67
N GLN A 960 -22.02 5.49 9.22
CA GLN A 960 -20.78 5.38 9.99
C GLN A 960 -20.88 6.01 11.39
N GLU A 961 -21.41 7.23 11.47
CA GLU A 961 -21.51 7.97 12.74
C GLU A 961 -22.56 7.36 13.68
N LYS A 962 -23.76 7.03 13.15
CA LYS A 962 -24.84 6.38 13.90
C LYS A 962 -24.39 5.03 14.48
N LEU A 963 -23.70 4.21 13.68
CA LEU A 963 -23.17 2.92 14.11
C LEU A 963 -22.04 3.07 15.13
N ALA A 964 -21.11 4.02 14.93
CA ALA A 964 -20.05 4.29 15.90
C ALA A 964 -20.63 4.75 17.25
N ALA A 965 -21.62 5.65 17.24
CA ALA A 965 -22.33 6.08 18.45
C ALA A 965 -23.02 4.91 19.16
N GLN A 966 -23.70 4.03 18.41
CA GLN A 966 -24.34 2.85 18.96
C GLN A 966 -23.33 1.90 19.61
N VAL A 967 -22.20 1.62 18.96
CA VAL A 967 -21.12 0.78 19.52
C VAL A 967 -20.61 1.39 20.82
N LEU A 968 -20.32 2.70 20.86
CA LEU A 968 -19.85 3.37 22.08
C LEU A 968 -20.88 3.29 23.21
N ASN A 969 -22.15 3.62 22.93
CA ASN A 969 -23.22 3.57 23.93
C ASN A 969 -23.38 2.16 24.52
N ASN A 970 -23.37 1.12 23.67
CA ASN A 970 -23.45 -0.27 24.13
C ASN A 970 -22.19 -0.74 24.88
N THR A 971 -21.04 -0.12 24.63
CA THR A 971 -19.78 -0.47 25.32
C THR A 971 -19.75 0.15 26.71
N PHE A 972 -20.24 1.39 26.86
CA PHE A 972 -20.11 2.18 28.10
C PHE A 972 -21.35 2.16 29.00
N GLY A 973 -22.51 1.75 28.47
CA GLY A 973 -23.75 1.50 29.22
C GLY A 973 -23.76 0.21 30.04
N VAL A 974 -22.57 -0.30 30.41
CA VAL A 974 -22.33 -1.62 31.00
C VAL A 974 -22.08 -1.48 32.51
N ASP A 975 -22.55 -2.45 33.30
CA ASP A 975 -22.39 -2.54 34.76
C ASP A 975 -21.43 -3.69 35.15
N ALA A 976 -21.03 -3.77 36.41
CA ALA A 976 -20.05 -4.76 36.90
C ALA A 976 -20.45 -6.24 36.65
N GLY A 977 -21.76 -6.53 36.51
CA GLY A 977 -22.30 -7.86 36.27
C GLY A 977 -22.52 -8.23 34.80
N SER A 978 -22.21 -7.35 33.86
CA SER A 978 -22.45 -7.59 32.42
C SER A 978 -21.46 -8.56 31.79
N ASP A 979 -21.82 -9.14 30.64
CA ASP A 979 -21.00 -10.14 29.96
C ASP A 979 -19.66 -9.57 29.44
N VAL A 980 -18.58 -10.09 30.03
CA VAL A 980 -17.19 -9.77 29.70
C VAL A 980 -16.86 -10.09 28.24
N ASN A 981 -17.50 -11.09 27.63
CA ASN A 981 -17.26 -11.47 26.25
C ASN A 981 -17.81 -10.44 25.27
N GLN A 982 -19.04 -9.97 25.47
CA GLN A 982 -19.63 -8.89 24.67
C GLN A 982 -18.83 -7.59 24.81
N LEU A 983 -18.43 -7.23 26.03
CA LEU A 983 -17.57 -6.07 26.29
C LEU A 983 -16.25 -6.16 25.50
N LYS A 984 -15.55 -7.30 25.56
CA LYS A 984 -14.34 -7.52 24.74
C LYS A 984 -14.63 -7.40 23.25
N GLY A 985 -15.75 -7.94 22.79
CA GLY A 985 -16.18 -7.85 21.39
C GLY A 985 -16.27 -6.41 20.90
N ASN A 986 -16.96 -5.56 21.67
CA ASN A 986 -17.09 -4.14 21.41
C ASN A 986 -15.75 -3.40 21.44
N LEU A 987 -14.90 -3.66 22.43
CA LEU A 987 -13.56 -3.05 22.52
C LEU A 987 -12.68 -3.41 21.31
N TYR A 988 -12.78 -4.64 20.79
CA TYR A 988 -12.09 -5.03 19.55
C TYR A 988 -12.58 -4.23 18.34
N ILE A 989 -13.89 -3.97 18.22
CA ILE A 989 -14.45 -3.15 17.13
C ILE A 989 -13.91 -1.72 17.20
N ILE A 990 -13.94 -1.11 18.40
CA ILE A 990 -13.40 0.23 18.65
C ILE A 990 -11.90 0.29 18.34
N SER A 991 -11.13 -0.76 18.68
CA SER A 991 -9.69 -0.82 18.41
C SER A 991 -9.31 -0.82 16.92
N SER A 992 -10.27 -1.08 16.02
CA SER A 992 -10.04 -1.03 14.59
C SER A 992 -9.69 0.38 14.12
N ASN A 993 -8.62 0.50 13.33
CA ASN A 993 -8.20 1.79 12.77
C ASN A 993 -9.29 2.50 11.96
N THR A 994 -10.17 1.74 11.29
CA THR A 994 -11.28 2.30 10.50
C THR A 994 -12.29 3.02 11.40
N VAL A 995 -12.73 2.34 12.47
CA VAL A 995 -13.73 2.85 13.42
C VAL A 995 -13.12 3.98 14.25
N MET A 996 -11.89 3.79 14.74
CA MET A 996 -11.19 4.81 15.51
C MET A 996 -11.01 6.12 14.72
N ASN A 997 -10.72 6.06 13.41
CA ASN A 997 -10.63 7.26 12.56
C ASN A 997 -11.95 8.04 12.47
N ILE A 998 -13.10 7.35 12.55
CA ILE A 998 -14.42 8.00 12.54
C ILE A 998 -14.65 8.66 13.90
N ILE A 999 -14.40 7.92 14.98
CA ILE A 999 -14.52 8.44 16.35
C ILE A 999 -13.63 9.68 16.53
N THR A 1000 -12.38 9.66 16.08
CA THR A 1000 -11.48 10.82 16.19
C THR A 1000 -11.83 12.00 15.29
N THR A 1001 -12.86 11.91 14.45
CA THR A 1001 -13.32 13.06 13.65
C THR A 1001 -14.51 13.82 14.23
N ASN A 1002 -15.26 13.23 15.18
CA ASN A 1002 -16.45 13.83 15.77
C ASN A 1002 -16.29 13.98 17.30
N TRP A 1003 -16.35 15.22 17.78
CA TRP A 1003 -16.06 15.55 19.19
C TRP A 1003 -17.03 14.89 20.19
N LYS A 1004 -18.31 14.72 19.82
CA LYS A 1004 -19.30 14.03 20.66
C LYS A 1004 -18.88 12.56 20.92
N LEU A 1005 -18.40 11.88 19.88
CA LEU A 1005 -17.93 10.49 19.98
C LEU A 1005 -16.62 10.39 20.77
N GLN A 1006 -15.72 11.37 20.63
CA GLN A 1006 -14.46 11.42 21.38
C GLN A 1006 -14.71 11.56 22.88
N SER A 1007 -15.58 12.49 23.29
CA SER A 1007 -15.94 12.69 24.69
C SER A 1007 -16.54 11.42 25.29
N SER A 1008 -17.46 10.77 24.57
CA SER A 1008 -18.04 9.47 24.96
C SER A 1008 -16.97 8.38 25.13
N LEU A 1009 -16.02 8.26 24.19
CA LEU A 1009 -14.92 7.30 24.26
C LEU A 1009 -14.02 7.54 25.48
N MET A 1010 -13.59 8.78 25.74
CA MET A 1010 -12.66 9.08 26.83
C MET A 1010 -13.27 8.76 28.20
N LEU A 1011 -14.47 9.28 28.46
CA LEU A 1011 -15.17 9.08 29.72
C LEU A 1011 -15.56 7.61 29.91
N GLY A 1012 -16.02 6.97 28.83
CA GLY A 1012 -16.39 5.57 28.82
C GLY A 1012 -15.23 4.62 29.11
N ILE A 1013 -14.04 4.86 28.54
CA ILE A 1013 -12.85 4.04 28.78
C ILE A 1013 -12.42 4.09 30.25
N LEU A 1014 -12.46 5.26 30.89
CA LEU A 1014 -12.16 5.38 32.32
C LEU A 1014 -13.17 4.62 33.18
N LYS A 1015 -14.47 4.73 32.86
CA LYS A 1015 -15.53 3.95 33.53
C LYS A 1015 -15.25 2.44 33.43
N ILE A 1016 -14.98 1.92 32.22
CA ILE A 1016 -14.72 0.49 32.02
C ILE A 1016 -13.43 0.05 32.72
N SER A 1017 -12.37 0.86 32.64
CA SER A 1017 -11.09 0.52 33.25
C SER A 1017 -11.23 0.35 34.77
N ALA A 1018 -11.97 1.26 35.42
CA ALA A 1018 -12.27 1.17 36.84
C ALA A 1018 -13.13 -0.06 37.18
N LEU A 1019 -14.16 -0.36 36.37
CA LEU A 1019 -15.06 -1.50 36.60
C LEU A 1019 -14.41 -2.87 36.36
N PHE A 1020 -13.50 -2.99 35.39
CA PHE A 1020 -12.95 -4.28 34.94
C PHE A 1020 -11.42 -4.33 34.97
N GLN A 1021 -10.86 -4.90 36.05
CA GLN A 1021 -9.40 -5.02 36.26
C GLN A 1021 -8.74 -6.23 35.56
N ARG A 1022 -9.46 -6.98 34.72
CA ARG A 1022 -8.92 -8.18 34.04
C ARG A 1022 -7.79 -7.81 33.06
N PRO A 1023 -6.62 -8.48 33.07
CA PRO A 1023 -5.47 -8.11 32.22
C PRO A 1023 -5.77 -8.07 30.72
N SER A 1024 -6.66 -8.94 30.24
CA SER A 1024 -7.04 -8.98 28.81
C SER A 1024 -7.83 -7.75 28.36
N ILE A 1025 -8.69 -7.18 29.22
CA ILE A 1025 -9.42 -5.93 28.94
C ILE A 1025 -8.46 -4.75 29.02
N GLN A 1026 -7.60 -4.73 30.03
CA GLN A 1026 -6.62 -3.66 30.23
C GLN A 1026 -5.63 -3.54 29.05
N LYS A 1027 -5.20 -4.67 28.46
CA LYS A 1027 -4.41 -4.67 27.21
C LYS A 1027 -5.17 -4.06 26.02
N LEU A 1028 -6.47 -4.34 25.89
CA LEU A 1028 -7.33 -3.76 24.85
C LEU A 1028 -7.50 -2.25 25.04
N ILE A 1029 -7.78 -1.81 26.27
CA ILE A 1029 -7.87 -0.39 26.63
C ILE A 1029 -6.57 0.33 26.31
N TYR A 1030 -5.43 -0.22 26.72
CA TYR A 1030 -4.12 0.34 26.37
C TYR A 1030 -3.95 0.47 24.85
N SER A 1031 -4.30 -0.58 24.09
CA SER A 1031 -4.27 -0.52 22.62
C SER A 1031 -5.17 0.58 22.07
N ILE A 1032 -6.40 0.74 22.58
CA ILE A 1032 -7.33 1.79 22.18
C ILE A 1032 -6.75 3.17 22.50
N CYS A 1033 -6.24 3.39 23.71
CA CYS A 1033 -5.62 4.65 24.11
C CYS A 1033 -4.41 4.99 23.25
N THR A 1034 -3.57 4.01 22.90
CA THR A 1034 -2.43 4.22 21.98
C THR A 1034 -2.89 4.57 20.57
N SER A 1035 -3.89 3.87 20.02
CA SER A 1035 -4.46 4.17 18.70
C SER A 1035 -5.13 5.55 18.68
N PHE A 1036 -5.91 5.87 19.71
CA PHE A 1036 -6.56 7.17 19.88
C PHE A 1036 -5.52 8.29 19.95
N SER A 1037 -4.53 8.17 20.84
CA SER A 1037 -3.46 9.17 20.99
C SER A 1037 -2.69 9.37 19.68
N ALA A 1038 -2.43 8.28 18.94
CA ALA A 1038 -1.77 8.33 17.63
C ALA A 1038 -2.62 8.96 16.51
N LEU A 1039 -3.94 9.01 16.68
CA LEU A 1039 -4.88 9.58 15.71
C LEU A 1039 -5.36 11.00 16.07
N PHE A 1040 -5.31 11.39 17.34
CA PHE A 1040 -5.96 12.58 17.88
C PHE A 1040 -5.07 13.83 17.99
N TYR A 1041 -3.75 13.70 17.89
CA TYR A 1041 -2.78 14.78 18.18
C TYR A 1041 -2.93 16.11 17.40
N PHE A 1042 -3.72 16.15 16.32
CA PHE A 1042 -4.31 17.40 15.82
C PHE A 1042 -5.80 17.35 16.07
N PRO A 1043 -6.26 17.79 17.26
CA PRO A 1043 -7.69 17.83 17.52
C PRO A 1043 -8.31 18.73 16.45
N MET A 1044 -9.44 18.28 15.90
CA MET A 1044 -10.25 19.13 15.06
C MET A 1044 -10.44 20.47 15.78
N PRO A 1045 -10.25 21.61 15.08
CA PRO A 1045 -10.48 22.90 15.70
C PRO A 1045 -11.91 22.90 16.23
N ILE A 1046 -12.05 23.22 17.51
CA ILE A 1046 -13.37 23.26 18.14
C ILE A 1046 -14.16 24.44 17.58
N LYS A 1047 -13.48 25.55 17.29
CA LYS A 1047 -14.04 26.71 16.60
C LYS A 1047 -13.73 26.64 15.11
N THR A 1048 -14.75 26.43 14.29
CA THR A 1048 -14.58 26.39 12.84
C THR A 1048 -14.65 27.80 12.28
N THR A 1049 -13.59 28.27 11.63
CA THR A 1049 -13.57 29.57 10.93
C THR A 1049 -13.91 29.39 9.46
N THR A 1050 -14.95 30.07 9.00
CA THR A 1050 -15.30 30.15 7.57
C THR A 1050 -14.29 30.98 6.80
N VAL A 1051 -14.14 30.70 5.50
CA VAL A 1051 -13.35 31.54 4.58
C VAL A 1051 -13.97 32.95 4.52
N LYS A 1052 -13.15 33.99 4.34
CA LYS A 1052 -13.58 35.40 4.40
C LYS A 1052 -14.54 35.81 3.28
N ALA A 1053 -14.53 35.14 2.12
CA ALA A 1053 -15.46 35.37 1.01
C ALA A 1053 -15.55 34.13 0.10
N PRO A 1054 -16.75 33.65 -0.30
CA PRO A 1054 -16.92 32.57 -1.26
C PRO A 1054 -16.61 33.07 -2.69
N GLN A 1055 -15.89 32.27 -3.49
CA GLN A 1055 -15.60 32.60 -4.90
C GLN A 1055 -16.54 31.86 -5.89
N PHE A 1056 -17.01 30.67 -5.53
CA PHE A 1056 -17.75 29.72 -6.37
C PHE A 1056 -19.07 29.26 -5.74
N ALA A 1057 -19.17 29.22 -4.41
CA ALA A 1057 -20.39 28.82 -3.70
C ALA A 1057 -21.50 29.89 -3.76
N LEU A 1058 -22.77 29.45 -3.78
CA LEU A 1058 -23.92 30.36 -3.74
C LEU A 1058 -23.99 31.07 -2.38
N ALA A 1059 -24.43 32.34 -2.37
CA ALA A 1059 -24.54 33.13 -1.14
C ALA A 1059 -25.47 32.49 -0.09
N THR A 1060 -26.53 31.82 -0.54
CA THR A 1060 -27.47 31.08 0.31
C THR A 1060 -26.83 29.85 0.95
N GLU A 1061 -26.09 29.07 0.17
CA GLU A 1061 -25.33 27.90 0.65
C GLU A 1061 -24.26 28.32 1.66
N PHE A 1062 -23.55 29.42 1.38
CA PHE A 1062 -22.55 29.98 2.28
C PHE A 1062 -23.14 30.45 3.61
N ALA A 1063 -24.29 31.13 3.60
CA ALA A 1063 -24.98 31.55 4.82
C ALA A 1063 -25.46 30.36 5.66
N SER A 1064 -26.01 29.32 5.02
CA SER A 1064 -26.41 28.07 5.66
C SER A 1064 -25.21 27.35 6.31
N ALA A 1065 -24.13 27.18 5.55
CA ALA A 1065 -22.90 26.54 6.03
C ALA A 1065 -22.30 27.31 7.22
N LYS A 1066 -22.28 28.64 7.17
CA LYS A 1066 -21.81 29.47 8.28
C LYS A 1066 -22.63 29.23 9.56
N ASN A 1067 -23.96 29.23 9.46
CA ASN A 1067 -24.82 28.94 10.61
C ASN A 1067 -24.55 27.54 11.18
N GLN A 1068 -24.42 26.53 10.31
CA GLN A 1068 -24.12 25.17 10.74
C GLN A 1068 -22.75 25.06 11.42
N HIS A 1069 -21.72 25.74 10.91
CA HIS A 1069 -20.40 25.81 11.56
C HIS A 1069 -20.47 26.48 12.94
N GLU A 1070 -21.29 27.51 13.12
CA GLU A 1070 -21.51 28.16 14.41
C GLU A 1070 -22.20 27.23 15.42
N ILE A 1071 -23.24 26.50 14.98
CA ILE A 1071 -23.92 25.50 15.79
C ILE A 1071 -22.94 24.39 16.22
N GLN A 1072 -22.24 23.80 15.25
CA GLN A 1072 -21.28 22.72 15.51
C GLN A 1072 -20.14 23.20 16.41
N SER A 1073 -19.68 24.44 16.26
CA SER A 1073 -18.64 25.00 17.14
C SER A 1073 -19.14 25.14 18.57
N LYS A 1074 -20.38 25.63 18.80
CA LYS A 1074 -20.97 25.72 20.15
C LYS A 1074 -21.11 24.35 20.80
N GLU A 1075 -21.58 23.35 20.05
CA GLU A 1075 -21.69 21.98 20.55
C GLU A 1075 -20.32 21.38 20.90
N ASN A 1076 -19.31 21.59 20.05
CA ASN A 1076 -17.95 21.11 20.28
C ASN A 1076 -17.32 21.76 21.52
N VAL A 1077 -17.53 23.07 21.74
CA VAL A 1077 -17.07 23.77 22.95
C VAL A 1077 -17.73 23.19 24.19
N SER A 1078 -19.07 23.05 24.19
CA SER A 1078 -19.80 22.47 25.34
C SER A 1078 -19.28 21.08 25.68
N ALA A 1079 -19.18 20.20 24.68
CA ALA A 1079 -18.72 18.84 24.91
C ALA A 1079 -17.23 18.78 25.32
N PHE A 1080 -16.41 19.77 24.97
CA PHE A 1080 -15.02 19.88 25.43
C PHE A 1080 -14.97 20.27 26.91
N GLU A 1081 -15.70 21.31 27.29
CA GLU A 1081 -15.79 21.78 28.67
C GLU A 1081 -16.38 20.69 29.59
N ASP A 1082 -17.40 19.98 29.09
CA ASP A 1082 -18.01 18.85 29.80
C ASP A 1082 -17.03 17.69 30.02
N ALA A 1083 -16.29 17.31 28.97
CA ALA A 1083 -15.27 16.27 29.09
C ALA A 1083 -14.17 16.68 30.07
N THR A 1084 -13.62 17.90 29.97
CA THR A 1084 -12.59 18.41 30.88
C THR A 1084 -13.07 18.39 32.33
N ARG A 1085 -14.30 18.87 32.59
CA ARG A 1085 -14.89 18.89 33.94
C ARG A 1085 -15.04 17.48 34.51
N CYS A 1086 -15.59 16.54 33.74
CA CYS A 1086 -15.78 15.16 34.16
C CYS A 1086 -14.45 14.43 34.39
N LEU A 1087 -13.45 14.66 33.54
CA LEU A 1087 -12.11 14.10 33.71
C LEU A 1087 -11.43 14.64 34.98
N LEU A 1088 -11.54 15.94 35.26
CA LEU A 1088 -10.99 16.55 36.48
C LEU A 1088 -11.70 16.08 37.76
N ALA A 1089 -13.01 15.83 37.70
CA ALA A 1089 -13.78 15.32 38.82
C ALA A 1089 -13.50 13.85 39.17
N PHE A 1090 -12.77 13.13 38.31
CA PHE A 1090 -12.46 11.71 38.52
C PHE A 1090 -11.47 11.52 39.69
N PRO A 1091 -11.82 10.75 40.73
CA PRO A 1091 -11.08 10.74 42.00
C PRO A 1091 -9.68 10.11 41.89
N ASN A 1092 -8.72 10.68 42.63
CA ASN A 1092 -7.33 10.19 42.71
C ASN A 1092 -7.16 8.91 43.56
N THR A 1093 -8.23 8.39 44.18
CA THR A 1093 -8.20 7.18 45.03
C THR A 1093 -8.24 5.87 44.23
N ILE A 1094 -8.42 5.95 42.90
CA ILE A 1094 -8.50 4.80 41.99
C ILE A 1094 -7.09 4.41 41.49
N SER A 1095 -6.94 3.18 41.00
CA SER A 1095 -5.74 2.60 40.38
C SER A 1095 -4.90 3.62 39.59
N TRP A 1096 -3.58 3.58 39.79
CA TRP A 1096 -2.60 4.45 39.13
C TRP A 1096 -2.72 4.44 37.59
N ARG A 1097 -3.18 3.33 37.00
CA ARG A 1097 -3.40 3.21 35.55
C ARG A 1097 -4.47 4.16 35.04
N ASP A 1098 -5.57 4.30 35.80
CA ASP A 1098 -6.69 5.15 35.42
C ASP A 1098 -6.29 6.62 35.51
N GLN A 1099 -5.44 6.96 36.48
CA GLN A 1099 -4.83 8.30 36.59
C GLN A 1099 -3.94 8.60 35.38
N VAL A 1100 -3.13 7.64 34.92
CA VAL A 1100 -2.31 7.80 33.70
C VAL A 1100 -3.19 7.98 32.47
N ILE A 1101 -4.26 7.19 32.31
CA ILE A 1101 -5.19 7.31 31.18
C ILE A 1101 -5.88 8.68 31.18
N ARG A 1102 -6.41 9.12 32.33
CA ARG A 1102 -7.04 10.43 32.51
C ARG A 1102 -6.05 11.55 32.16
N ASN A 1103 -4.85 11.52 32.72
CA ASN A 1103 -3.83 12.53 32.51
C ASN A 1103 -3.42 12.58 31.03
N ASN A 1104 -3.32 11.43 30.36
CA ASN A 1104 -3.05 11.36 28.93
C ASN A 1104 -4.19 11.99 28.10
N PHE A 1105 -5.46 11.72 28.42
CA PHE A 1105 -6.58 12.37 27.75
C PHE A 1105 -6.59 13.88 27.96
N LEU A 1106 -6.41 14.37 29.20
CA LEU A 1106 -6.34 15.81 29.50
C LEU A 1106 -5.19 16.50 28.78
N CYS A 1107 -3.99 15.90 28.76
CA CYS A 1107 -2.85 16.44 28.05
C CYS A 1107 -3.13 16.53 26.55
N THR A 1108 -3.65 15.43 25.97
CA THR A 1108 -3.98 15.40 24.53
C THR A 1108 -5.10 16.40 24.18
N MET A 1109 -6.08 16.58 25.07
CA MET A 1109 -7.16 17.55 24.89
C MET A 1109 -6.67 19.00 24.95
N HIS A 1110 -5.80 19.35 25.90
CA HIS A 1110 -5.37 20.74 26.13
C HIS A 1110 -4.12 21.15 25.34
N LYS A 1111 -3.46 20.21 24.65
CA LYS A 1111 -2.38 20.49 23.70
C LYS A 1111 -2.91 21.09 22.38
N ARG A 1112 -3.53 22.27 22.44
CA ARG A 1112 -4.16 22.97 21.30
C ARG A 1112 -3.98 24.49 21.39
N ARG A 1113 -4.22 25.20 20.29
CA ARG A 1113 -4.08 26.67 20.17
C ARG A 1113 -5.40 27.43 20.05
N ASP A 1114 -6.52 26.75 19.81
CA ASP A 1114 -7.84 27.34 19.54
C ASP A 1114 -8.67 27.63 20.80
N ILE A 1115 -8.31 27.05 21.95
CA ILE A 1115 -8.94 27.25 23.25
C ILE A 1115 -7.85 27.44 24.32
N PRO A 1116 -8.01 28.38 25.27
CA PRO A 1116 -7.06 28.56 26.37
C PRO A 1116 -6.97 27.34 27.30
N LEU A 1117 -5.83 27.21 27.98
CA LEU A 1117 -5.57 26.16 28.95
C LEU A 1117 -6.41 26.37 30.21
N ASP A 1118 -7.11 25.33 30.67
CA ASP A 1118 -7.81 25.35 31.96
C ASP A 1118 -6.77 25.28 33.10
N PRO A 1119 -6.69 26.28 34.00
CA PRO A 1119 -5.70 26.30 35.08
C PRO A 1119 -5.75 25.07 36.00
N ARG A 1120 -6.92 24.44 36.14
CA ARG A 1120 -7.11 23.23 36.97
C ARG A 1120 -6.36 22.03 36.41
N VAL A 1121 -6.23 21.94 35.08
CA VAL A 1121 -5.47 20.87 34.41
C VAL A 1121 -3.98 21.03 34.68
N LEU A 1122 -3.46 22.27 34.58
CA LEU A 1122 -2.07 22.54 34.93
C LEU A 1122 -1.78 22.23 36.40
N SER A 1123 -2.67 22.64 37.30
CA SER A 1123 -2.57 22.33 38.73
C SER A 1123 -2.50 20.83 39.00
N LEU A 1124 -3.24 20.01 38.24
CA LEU A 1124 -3.19 18.55 38.35
C LEU A 1124 -1.83 17.98 37.92
N PHE A 1125 -1.26 18.48 36.82
CA PHE A 1125 0.05 18.01 36.35
C PHE A 1125 1.20 18.47 37.25
N MET A 1126 1.15 19.69 37.76
CA MET A 1126 2.12 20.17 38.77
C MET A 1126 2.06 19.31 40.03
N ALA A 1127 0.87 19.01 40.55
CA ALA A 1127 0.72 18.09 41.68
C ALA A 1127 1.23 16.67 41.39
N ALA A 1128 1.18 16.20 40.13
CA ALA A 1128 1.67 14.88 39.76
C ALA A 1128 3.21 14.76 39.76
N LEU A 1129 3.95 15.87 39.69
CA LEU A 1129 5.42 15.86 39.80
C LEU A 1129 5.90 15.43 41.20
N SER A 1130 5.12 15.72 42.23
CA SER A 1130 5.40 15.32 43.62
C SER A 1130 4.71 14.00 44.01
N SER A 1131 4.24 13.22 43.04
CA SER A 1131 3.60 11.93 43.31
C SER A 1131 4.63 10.84 43.58
N ASP A 1132 4.31 9.93 44.51
CA ASP A 1132 5.13 8.74 44.80
C ASP A 1132 5.23 7.77 43.60
N ILE A 1133 4.39 7.94 42.57
CA ILE A 1133 4.31 7.06 41.39
C ILE A 1133 5.20 7.61 40.26
N SER A 1134 6.34 6.95 40.01
CA SER A 1134 7.33 7.34 38.98
C SER A 1134 6.76 7.52 37.57
N ILE A 1135 5.77 6.71 37.16
CA ILE A 1135 5.13 6.83 35.84
C ILE A 1135 4.36 8.16 35.70
N LEU A 1136 3.68 8.61 36.76
CA LEU A 1136 2.94 9.88 36.74
C LEU A 1136 3.90 11.07 36.72
N ARG A 1137 5.01 10.99 37.45
CA ARG A 1137 6.08 12.00 37.42
C ARG A 1137 6.69 12.11 36.03
N THR A 1138 7.08 10.98 35.43
CA THR A 1138 7.64 10.91 34.08
C THR A 1138 6.66 11.48 33.05
N PHE A 1139 5.37 11.18 33.19
CA PHE A 1139 4.34 11.76 32.34
C PHE A 1139 4.25 13.28 32.49
N ALA A 1140 4.12 13.79 33.73
CA ALA A 1140 3.97 15.21 34.01
C ALA A 1140 5.20 16.01 33.54
N ARG A 1141 6.41 15.47 33.74
CA ARG A 1141 7.67 16.06 33.27
C ARG A 1141 7.68 16.33 31.77
N ASN A 1142 7.06 15.44 30.98
CA ASN A 1142 6.96 15.62 29.53
C ASN A 1142 5.72 16.45 29.13
N ALA A 1143 4.61 16.29 29.85
CA ALA A 1143 3.34 16.95 29.52
C ALA A 1143 3.39 18.47 29.75
N ILE A 1144 3.96 18.92 30.87
CA ILE A 1144 3.96 20.34 31.27
C ILE A 1144 4.69 21.23 30.23
N PRO A 1145 5.96 20.97 29.86
CA PRO A 1145 6.64 21.75 28.83
C PRO A 1145 5.85 21.74 27.51
N SER A 1146 5.34 20.57 27.11
CA SER A 1146 4.64 20.41 25.83
C SER A 1146 3.34 21.21 25.69
N ILE A 1147 2.68 21.54 26.81
CA ILE A 1147 1.48 22.38 26.84
C ILE A 1147 1.87 23.84 26.95
N ILE A 1148 2.85 24.16 27.81
CA ILE A 1148 3.35 25.52 28.03
C ILE A 1148 3.95 26.08 26.73
N ASP A 1149 4.74 25.31 25.98
CA ASP A 1149 5.35 25.72 24.70
C ASP A 1149 4.34 26.25 23.67
N LEU A 1150 3.06 25.88 23.76
CA LEU A 1150 2.01 26.39 22.87
C LEU A 1150 1.63 27.86 23.14
N TYR A 1151 1.91 28.34 24.34
CA TYR A 1151 1.58 29.70 24.82
C TYR A 1151 2.81 30.62 24.86
N TYR A 1152 4.01 30.11 24.59
CA TYR A 1152 5.28 30.83 24.79
C TYR A 1152 6.11 30.95 23.50
N THR A 1153 6.36 32.18 23.02
CA THR A 1153 7.54 32.51 22.16
C THR A 1153 7.87 34.02 21.99
N GLN A 1154 7.13 34.96 22.59
CA GLN A 1154 7.45 36.41 22.51
C GLN A 1154 7.87 37.01 23.85
N GLN A 1155 7.14 36.72 24.93
CA GLN A 1155 7.44 37.31 26.24
C GLN A 1155 8.74 36.78 26.86
N LEU A 1156 9.10 35.51 26.67
CA LEU A 1156 10.39 34.99 27.14
C LEU A 1156 11.55 35.58 26.35
N THR A 1157 11.39 35.86 25.05
CA THR A 1157 12.43 36.51 24.24
C THR A 1157 12.64 37.95 24.69
N GLU A 1158 11.58 38.71 24.98
CA GLU A 1158 11.69 40.05 25.58
C GLU A 1158 12.27 39.99 27.00
N ILE A 1159 11.92 38.99 27.81
CA ILE A 1159 12.48 38.81 29.16
C ILE A 1159 13.98 38.41 29.07
N TYR A 1160 14.37 37.61 28.08
CA TYR A 1160 15.76 37.21 27.82
C TYR A 1160 16.58 38.34 27.17
N GLU A 1161 16.01 39.11 26.25
CA GLU A 1161 16.62 40.29 25.61
C GLU A 1161 16.82 41.41 26.62
N ASN A 1162 15.92 41.55 27.59
CA ASN A 1162 16.05 42.47 28.71
C ASN A 1162 16.78 41.86 29.92
N TRP A 1163 17.32 40.64 29.81
CA TRP A 1163 18.09 40.00 30.89
C TRP A 1163 19.52 40.51 30.90
N PRO A 1164 20.05 41.07 32.01
CA PRO A 1164 21.43 41.51 32.08
C PRO A 1164 22.38 40.31 31.94
N GLY A 1165 23.05 40.20 30.79
CA GLY A 1165 24.07 39.17 30.51
C GLY A 1165 23.71 38.10 29.48
N ALA A 1166 22.62 38.24 28.72
CA ALA A 1166 22.32 37.31 27.62
C ALA A 1166 23.31 37.49 26.44
N LEU A 1167 24.10 36.45 26.14
CA LEU A 1167 24.88 36.34 24.91
C LEU A 1167 24.07 35.54 23.88
N LEU A 1168 23.30 36.23 23.04
CA LEU A 1168 22.75 35.65 21.81
C LEU A 1168 23.16 36.49 20.59
N PRO A 1169 23.40 35.86 19.43
CA PRO A 1169 23.65 36.55 18.19
C PRO A 1169 22.38 37.25 17.70
N SER A 1170 22.48 38.54 17.43
CA SER A 1170 21.45 39.33 16.77
C SER A 1170 21.05 38.67 15.44
N SER A 1171 19.80 38.20 15.32
CA SER A 1171 19.17 38.03 14.01
C SER A 1171 17.81 38.72 14.01
N THR A 1172 17.83 39.90 13.42
CA THR A 1172 16.71 40.69 12.95
C THR A 1172 15.95 39.96 11.85
N ASN A 1173 14.66 39.69 12.08
CA ASN A 1173 13.59 39.92 11.11
C ASN A 1173 12.24 39.61 11.78
N THR A 1174 11.68 40.62 12.45
CA THR A 1174 10.37 40.58 13.12
C THR A 1174 9.20 40.94 12.20
N ASP A 1175 9.43 41.26 10.93
CA ASP A 1175 8.44 41.98 10.12
C ASP A 1175 7.56 41.14 9.20
N ASN A 1176 7.55 39.82 9.32
CA ASN A 1176 6.59 38.97 8.62
C ASN A 1176 5.98 37.92 9.56
N LYS A 1177 5.05 38.37 10.43
CA LYS A 1177 4.20 37.45 11.20
C LYS A 1177 2.74 37.74 10.90
N ASP A 1178 2.10 36.75 10.27
CA ASP A 1178 0.65 36.67 10.11
C ASP A 1178 0.03 36.72 11.53
N PRO A 1179 -0.83 37.69 11.89
CA PRO A 1179 -1.35 37.87 13.25
C PRO A 1179 -2.19 36.69 13.78
N LYS A 1180 -2.45 35.69 12.93
CA LYS A 1180 -3.21 34.47 13.25
C LYS A 1180 -2.36 33.35 13.88
N THR A 1181 -1.04 33.49 13.96
CA THR A 1181 -0.13 32.51 14.58
C THR A 1181 0.55 33.00 15.85
N ALA A 1182 0.14 34.18 16.37
CA ALA A 1182 0.64 34.72 17.62
C ALA A 1182 0.26 33.78 18.79
N PRO A 1183 1.18 33.52 19.75
CA PRO A 1183 0.85 32.78 20.97
C PRO A 1183 -0.25 33.51 21.74
N HIS A 1184 -1.18 32.77 22.36
CA HIS A 1184 -2.13 33.35 23.29
C HIS A 1184 -1.36 33.96 24.47
N PRO A 1185 -1.68 35.18 24.93
CA PRO A 1185 -1.13 35.69 26.17
C PRO A 1185 -1.50 34.73 27.31
N LEU A 1186 -0.56 34.48 28.23
CA LEU A 1186 -0.84 33.66 29.40
C LEU A 1186 -2.00 34.27 30.15
N ASP A 1187 -3.09 33.53 30.25
CA ASP A 1187 -4.24 33.91 31.07
C ASP A 1187 -3.78 34.04 32.53
N GLY A 1188 -4.29 35.02 33.27
CA GLY A 1188 -3.88 35.31 34.64
C GLY A 1188 -4.02 34.11 35.57
N GLY A 1189 -5.02 33.23 35.32
CA GLY A 1189 -5.21 32.00 36.08
C GLY A 1189 -4.09 30.95 35.92
N VAL A 1190 -3.44 30.87 34.76
CA VAL A 1190 -2.34 29.92 34.51
C VAL A 1190 -1.08 30.38 35.24
N PHE A 1191 -0.80 31.68 35.18
CA PHE A 1191 0.34 32.28 35.87
C PHE A 1191 0.23 32.12 37.40
N GLU A 1192 -0.96 32.33 37.97
CA GLU A 1192 -1.19 32.14 39.41
C GLU A 1192 -0.97 30.70 39.87
N VAL A 1193 -1.33 29.69 39.04
CA VAL A 1193 -1.05 28.28 39.37
C VAL A 1193 0.45 27.99 39.38
N ILE A 1194 1.19 28.47 38.37
CA ILE A 1194 2.65 28.29 38.31
C ILE A 1194 3.30 28.94 39.54
N LYS A 1195 2.94 30.19 39.84
CA LYS A 1195 3.43 30.94 41.00
C LYS A 1195 3.14 30.23 42.32
N ARG A 1196 1.93 29.68 42.49
CA ARG A 1196 1.53 28.95 43.70
C ARG A 1196 2.43 27.73 43.97
N PHE A 1197 2.71 26.90 42.97
CA PHE A 1197 3.55 25.72 43.16
C PHE A 1197 5.03 26.07 43.31
N TRP A 1198 5.52 27.09 42.60
CA TRP A 1198 6.92 27.51 42.67
C TRP A 1198 7.28 28.21 43.99
N THR A 1199 6.27 28.67 44.75
CA THR A 1199 6.42 29.25 46.08
C THR A 1199 6.12 28.27 47.21
N ASP A 1200 5.72 27.03 46.89
CA ASP A 1200 5.49 25.96 47.85
C ASP A 1200 6.80 25.19 48.10
N GLU A 1201 7.49 25.55 49.20
CA GLU A 1201 8.78 24.94 49.60
C GLU A 1201 8.68 23.43 49.85
N GLU A 1202 7.52 22.96 50.36
CA GLU A 1202 7.32 21.55 50.69
C GLU A 1202 7.15 20.71 49.41
N TRP A 1203 6.34 21.20 48.46
CA TRP A 1203 6.20 20.56 47.15
C TRP A 1203 7.53 20.52 46.40
N LEU A 1204 8.25 21.64 46.35
CA LEU A 1204 9.53 21.75 45.63
C LEU A 1204 10.58 20.80 46.23
N GLY A 1205 10.66 20.73 47.56
CA GLY A 1205 11.53 19.77 48.26
C GLY A 1205 11.26 18.32 47.85
N ARG A 1206 9.99 17.90 47.78
CA ARG A 1206 9.61 16.55 47.34
C ARG A 1206 9.96 16.28 45.88
N VAL A 1207 9.71 17.24 44.98
CA VAL A 1207 10.04 17.10 43.55
C VAL A 1207 11.55 16.91 43.35
N LEU A 1208 12.38 17.67 44.07
CA LEU A 1208 13.84 17.56 43.99
C LEU A 1208 14.35 16.19 44.49
N VAL A 1209 13.77 15.66 45.58
CA VAL A 1209 14.09 14.32 46.08
C VAL A 1209 13.73 13.25 45.05
N TYR A 1210 12.50 13.26 44.52
CA TYR A 1210 12.08 12.28 43.52
C TYR A 1210 12.84 12.39 42.20
N PHE A 1211 13.25 13.60 41.80
CA PHE A 1211 14.09 13.81 40.63
C PHE A 1211 15.48 13.17 40.81
N ALA A 1212 16.07 13.28 42.00
CA ALA A 1212 17.34 12.62 42.32
C ALA A 1212 17.21 11.08 42.31
N GLU A 1213 16.11 10.54 42.83
CA GLU A 1213 15.80 9.10 42.82
C GLU A 1213 15.63 8.55 41.39
N ASP A 1214 14.83 9.22 40.55
CA ASP A 1214 14.52 8.78 39.17
C ASP A 1214 15.77 8.81 38.25
N HIS A 1215 16.77 9.63 38.57
CA HIS A 1215 18.04 9.72 37.83
C HIS A 1215 19.18 8.86 38.39
N HIS A 1216 18.91 8.00 39.39
CA HIS A 1216 19.90 7.11 40.02
C HIS A 1216 21.19 7.82 40.45
N ILE A 1217 21.08 9.08 40.89
CA ILE A 1217 22.23 9.84 41.38
C ILE A 1217 22.62 9.25 42.74
N ARG A 1218 23.62 8.36 42.75
CA ARG A 1218 24.19 7.74 43.96
C ARG A 1218 25.40 8.52 44.44
N THR A 1219 25.66 8.50 45.75
CA THR A 1219 26.95 8.98 46.28
C THR A 1219 28.03 7.89 46.24
N GLU A 1220 29.31 8.27 46.17
CA GLU A 1220 30.46 7.34 46.22
C GLU A 1220 30.58 6.56 47.55
N GLU A 1221 29.96 7.03 48.64
CA GLU A 1221 29.97 6.32 49.94
C GLU A 1221 28.76 5.38 50.14
N GLU A 1222 27.71 5.49 49.32
CA GLU A 1222 26.52 4.62 49.38
C GLU A 1222 26.68 3.31 48.61
N GLU A 1223 27.57 3.26 47.61
CA GLU A 1223 28.09 1.97 47.09
C GLU A 1223 28.88 1.21 48.16
N ALA A 1224 29.39 1.89 49.19
CA ALA A 1224 30.20 1.28 50.22
C ALA A 1224 29.43 0.84 51.49
N LYS A 1225 28.22 1.36 51.78
CA LYS A 1225 27.56 1.13 53.11
C LYS A 1225 26.06 0.80 53.15
N GLY A 1226 25.33 0.83 52.04
CA GLY A 1226 24.01 0.16 51.93
C GLY A 1226 22.88 0.57 52.92
N LEU A 1227 22.73 1.84 53.28
CA LEU A 1227 21.59 2.36 54.07
C LEU A 1227 21.11 3.74 53.56
N GLN A 1228 19.80 4.02 53.71
CA GLN A 1228 19.08 5.17 53.14
C GLN A 1228 19.21 6.47 53.96
N GLY A 1229 19.74 7.54 53.35
CA GLY A 1229 19.63 8.93 53.85
C GLY A 1229 20.11 9.94 52.80
N PHE A 1230 19.30 10.97 52.48
CA PHE A 1230 19.56 11.94 51.39
C PHE A 1230 20.33 13.19 51.86
N ASP A 1231 21.31 13.65 51.07
CA ASP A 1231 21.94 14.98 51.22
C ASP A 1231 21.78 15.82 49.93
N LEU A 1232 21.16 17.00 50.08
CA LEU A 1232 20.77 17.95 49.02
C LEU A 1232 21.96 18.68 48.38
N SER A 1233 23.17 18.49 48.90
CA SER A 1233 24.40 19.19 48.48
C SER A 1233 24.97 18.74 47.13
N LYS A 1234 24.45 17.66 46.52
CA LYS A 1234 24.97 17.04 45.27
C LYS A 1234 24.12 17.27 44.02
N LEU A 1235 23.06 18.07 44.10
CA LEU A 1235 22.44 18.65 42.90
C LEU A 1235 23.48 19.53 42.17
N PRO A 1236 23.48 19.59 40.82
CA PRO A 1236 24.35 20.49 40.06
C PRO A 1236 24.35 21.86 40.75
N THR A 1237 25.52 22.48 40.94
CA THR A 1237 25.77 23.60 41.87
C THR A 1237 24.82 24.80 41.78
N GLN A 1238 23.99 24.88 40.74
CA GLN A 1238 22.90 25.85 40.58
C GLN A 1238 21.58 25.43 41.26
N LEU A 1239 21.21 24.15 41.27
CA LEU A 1239 20.00 23.63 41.93
C LEU A 1239 20.16 23.53 43.45
N ALA A 1240 21.37 23.21 43.94
CA ALA A 1240 21.71 23.32 45.37
C ALA A 1240 21.68 24.78 45.86
N ARG A 1241 21.96 25.74 44.97
CA ARG A 1241 21.84 27.19 45.23
C ARG A 1241 20.38 27.65 45.33
N ILE A 1242 19.50 27.09 44.51
CA ILE A 1242 18.05 27.35 44.57
C ILE A 1242 17.43 26.69 45.81
N ALA A 1243 17.81 25.46 46.13
CA ALA A 1243 17.35 24.73 47.32
C ALA A 1243 17.83 25.37 48.64
N SER A 1244 19.06 25.92 48.66
CA SER A 1244 19.55 26.70 49.81
C SER A 1244 18.98 28.12 49.89
N HIS A 1245 18.59 28.72 48.77
CA HIS A 1245 17.89 30.02 48.75
C HIS A 1245 16.45 29.95 49.24
N LEU A 1246 15.78 28.81 49.13
CA LEU A 1246 14.39 28.65 49.56
C LEU A 1246 14.25 28.28 51.04
N LEU A 1247 15.28 27.74 51.71
CA LEU A 1247 15.18 27.27 53.11
C LEU A 1247 15.84 28.18 54.16
N GLY A 1248 16.17 29.43 53.81
CA GLY A 1248 16.37 30.51 54.79
C GLY A 1248 17.67 31.30 54.68
N ALA A 1249 17.55 32.57 54.30
CA ALA A 1249 18.16 33.75 54.94
C ALA A 1249 18.08 34.99 54.01
N SER A 1250 17.56 36.08 54.56
CA SER A 1250 17.60 37.51 54.16
C SER A 1250 18.17 37.95 52.79
N MET A 1251 17.30 38.60 52.01
CA MET A 1251 17.49 39.79 51.13
C MET A 1251 18.54 39.83 49.98
N THR A 1252 18.08 40.50 48.91
CA THR A 1252 18.75 41.11 47.73
C THR A 1252 19.05 40.22 46.52
N ILE A 1253 18.32 40.51 45.44
CA ILE A 1253 18.34 39.84 44.14
C ILE A 1253 19.34 40.58 43.24
N GLU A 1254 20.52 39.98 43.02
CA GLU A 1254 21.32 40.19 41.81
C GLU A 1254 22.02 38.86 41.46
N GLY A 1255 21.71 38.29 40.30
CA GLY A 1255 22.50 37.22 39.69
C GLY A 1255 21.77 35.90 39.42
N GLY A 1256 21.34 35.73 38.16
CA GLY A 1256 21.43 34.50 37.38
C GLY A 1256 20.74 33.22 37.89
N VAL A 1257 19.56 32.93 37.35
CA VAL A 1257 18.96 31.58 37.35
C VAL A 1257 19.32 30.89 36.01
N PRO A 1258 19.69 29.60 35.99
CA PRO A 1258 20.02 28.87 34.76
C PRO A 1258 18.77 28.28 34.10
N SER A 1259 18.90 28.04 32.80
CA SER A 1259 17.83 27.85 31.81
C SER A 1259 17.36 26.41 31.57
N ASP A 1260 17.61 25.47 32.50
CA ASP A 1260 17.27 24.05 32.31
C ASP A 1260 15.97 23.64 33.02
#